data_AF-A0A158Q7M3-F1
#
_entry.id   AF-A0A158Q7M3-F1
#
_cell.length_a   1.000
_cell.length_b   1.000
_cell.length_c   1.000
_cell.angle_alpha   90.00
_cell.angle_beta   90.00
_cell.angle_gamma   90.00
#
_symmetry.space_group_name_H-M   'P 1'
#
loop_
_entity.id
_entity.type
_entity.pdbx_description
1 polymer ?
#
loop_
_entity_poly.entity_id
_entity_poly.type
_entity_poly.pdbx_seq_one_letter_code
_entity_poly.pdbx_strand_id
1 'polypeptide(L)'
;MVSVESLLPEVTTLFGQQLTLKTADELFFGDKMLYHYHSNDGSKKGMSGGSELERRKGKSKDQKDRNHSSIMHGTSAGMDGLHGAIANARKTLKQALEDTNEDAADGALMKLTGEVAALKKISDEMRNEIEKLREDFQKILNYVHQSRPCVSSALERVGSRILILGDGNLSFSLAFARLHPETEIYASVLERYSEYITKYPSGKKNISELRANHPYVHILFSIDACSLPKDWTGFYDDIIWNFPHHCGKTNLRKSRQLIRKAFASIGRLLLSGRFHITLAKGQSGLDHSSILFKQCFKYQRLPEHRSDSWNILYIAAEEYFILQEASIFHPELFPPYISSGYHKSERSFNDKIRPETLTFIRIPVVTGIKELIEYENDIFKIKRIAHEWRPFFQRDLSIIYPNSEKTAELERILFVLIEELCGKTLVEFSEVIDKRTDYLGQPNRIYRFVWQSWRIPLFRKLCNSIHEEIKLMLNDLFIEQCLEMISDNFPLSALTKQTSSQIEKPSEASKEDDFDLFGSSDEEEDTEKERIKQERLKAYAEKKAKKPECIAKSSIILDVKPWDDTTDMQEMEKLVRKIEKDGLVWGGAKLIPLAYGIKVLQIICVVEDAKVSVDDLMDQITEGAPDHVQSVDIVAFNKI
;
A
#
# COMPACT_ATOMS: atom_id res chain seq x y z
N MET A 1 29.23 -25.35 23.42
CA MET A 1 29.62 -25.49 22.00
C MET A 1 28.95 -26.73 21.42
N VAL A 2 27.87 -26.54 20.66
CA VAL A 2 27.38 -27.40 19.57
C VAL A 2 26.89 -26.42 18.49
N SER A 3 26.95 -26.79 17.20
CA SER A 3 26.86 -25.84 16.07
C SER A 3 25.46 -25.34 15.74
N VAL A 4 25.40 -24.24 14.98
CA VAL A 4 24.19 -23.47 14.62
C VAL A 4 23.64 -23.89 13.24
N GLU A 5 23.91 -25.13 12.81
CA GLU A 5 23.79 -25.55 11.41
C GLU A 5 22.79 -26.70 11.18
N SER A 6 21.75 -26.81 12.03
CA SER A 6 20.74 -27.87 11.96
C SER A 6 19.29 -27.38 11.81
N LEU A 7 19.08 -26.17 11.29
CA LEU A 7 17.76 -25.61 10.97
C LEU A 7 17.83 -24.95 9.58
N LEU A 8 16.98 -25.40 8.64
CA LEU A 8 17.19 -25.33 7.18
C LEU A 8 18.36 -26.26 6.75
N PRO A 9 18.21 -27.13 5.73
CA PRO A 9 17.68 -26.75 4.42
C PRO A 9 16.74 -27.77 3.72
N GLU A 10 15.96 -27.28 2.75
CA GLU A 10 15.65 -28.03 1.50
C GLU A 10 15.02 -27.13 0.41
N VAL A 11 14.36 -26.02 0.78
CA VAL A 11 13.74 -25.08 -0.17
C VAL A 11 14.73 -24.04 -0.74
N THR A 12 15.88 -23.84 -0.10
CA THR A 12 16.84 -22.76 -0.40
C THR A 12 17.71 -22.99 -1.63
N THR A 13 17.98 -24.24 -2.03
CA THR A 13 18.90 -24.56 -3.14
C THR A 13 18.34 -24.14 -4.50
N LEU A 14 17.07 -24.45 -4.77
CA LEU A 14 16.38 -24.10 -6.02
C LEU A 14 16.16 -22.59 -6.15
N PHE A 15 15.78 -21.93 -5.05
CA PHE A 15 15.62 -20.47 -5.01
C PHE A 15 16.97 -19.76 -5.20
N GLY A 16 18.03 -20.28 -4.57
CA GLY A 16 19.40 -19.80 -4.75
C GLY A 16 19.86 -19.89 -6.19
N GLN A 17 19.69 -21.05 -6.85
CA GLN A 17 20.09 -21.24 -8.25
C GLN A 17 19.36 -20.31 -9.23
N GLN A 18 18.05 -20.05 -9.01
CA GLN A 18 17.32 -19.05 -9.80
C GLN A 18 17.80 -17.62 -9.54
N LEU A 19 18.19 -17.30 -8.30
CA LEU A 19 18.77 -15.99 -7.97
C LEU A 19 20.16 -15.82 -8.59
N THR A 20 21.03 -16.84 -8.54
CA THR A 20 22.37 -16.81 -9.15
C THR A 20 22.31 -16.58 -10.65
N LEU A 21 21.37 -17.24 -11.35
CA LEU A 21 21.14 -17.00 -12.78
C LEU A 21 20.64 -15.57 -13.07
N LYS A 22 19.73 -15.03 -12.25
CA LYS A 22 19.30 -13.63 -12.40
C LYS A 22 20.41 -12.62 -12.10
N THR A 23 21.24 -12.85 -11.09
CA THR A 23 22.40 -11.99 -10.83
C THR A 23 23.44 -12.10 -11.94
N ALA A 24 23.51 -13.21 -12.67
CA ALA A 24 24.33 -13.32 -13.88
C ALA A 24 23.74 -12.46 -15.02
N ASP A 25 22.42 -12.52 -15.28
CA ASP A 25 21.78 -11.63 -16.25
C ASP A 25 21.96 -10.14 -15.89
N GLU A 26 21.75 -9.77 -14.63
CA GLU A 26 21.90 -8.39 -14.15
C GLU A 26 23.36 -7.89 -14.18
N LEU A 27 24.35 -8.79 -14.00
CA LEU A 27 25.78 -8.47 -14.16
C LEU A 27 26.27 -8.41 -15.61
N PHE A 28 25.63 -9.13 -16.54
CA PHE A 28 26.04 -9.18 -17.96
C PHE A 28 25.25 -8.23 -18.89
N PHE A 29 24.00 -7.88 -18.54
CA PHE A 29 23.07 -7.15 -19.42
C PHE A 29 22.45 -5.89 -18.78
N GLY A 30 23.10 -5.29 -17.79
CA GLY A 30 22.56 -4.18 -16.99
C GLY A 30 21.96 -3.01 -17.78
N ASP A 31 20.63 -2.87 -17.73
CA ASP A 31 19.86 -1.87 -18.46
C ASP A 31 19.97 -0.47 -17.84
N LYS A 32 20.74 0.42 -18.49
CA LYS A 32 20.52 1.88 -18.41
C LYS A 32 19.69 2.33 -19.60
N MET A 33 18.52 2.91 -19.33
CA MET A 33 17.70 3.56 -20.37
C MET A 33 18.30 4.89 -20.85
N LEU A 34 17.79 5.32 -22.02
CA LEU A 34 17.82 6.69 -22.59
C LEU A 34 19.09 7.17 -23.33
N TYR A 35 18.98 7.84 -24.50
CA TYR A 35 17.92 7.91 -25.55
C TYR A 35 18.48 8.72 -26.76
N HIS A 36 17.77 8.71 -27.89
CA HIS A 36 17.76 9.73 -28.99
C HIS A 36 18.94 9.97 -29.97
N TYR A 37 18.49 10.48 -31.14
CA TYR A 37 19.19 11.20 -32.21
C TYR A 37 19.90 12.48 -31.72
N HIS A 38 20.88 12.98 -32.49
CA HIS A 38 20.74 14.28 -33.17
C HIS A 38 21.68 14.39 -34.40
N SER A 39 21.50 15.44 -35.21
CA SER A 39 22.25 15.71 -36.45
C SER A 39 23.43 16.67 -36.24
N ASN A 40 24.24 16.88 -37.29
CA ASN A 40 25.38 17.80 -37.45
C ASN A 40 25.19 19.17 -36.73
N ASP A 41 26.24 19.83 -36.24
CA ASP A 41 27.40 20.30 -37.01
C ASP A 41 28.66 20.57 -36.14
N GLY A 42 29.83 20.89 -36.75
CA GLY A 42 30.85 21.74 -36.10
C GLY A 42 32.21 21.16 -35.66
N SER A 43 33.14 20.99 -36.61
CA SER A 43 34.59 21.33 -36.48
C SER A 43 35.63 20.45 -35.70
N LYS A 44 36.47 19.76 -36.49
CA LYS A 44 37.97 19.77 -36.53
C LYS A 44 38.88 19.25 -35.37
N LYS A 45 39.86 18.43 -35.80
CA LYS A 45 41.12 17.93 -35.15
C LYS A 45 40.96 16.85 -34.06
N GLY A 46 41.79 15.79 -34.00
CA GLY A 46 42.77 15.26 -34.97
C GLY A 46 43.90 14.41 -34.35
N MET A 47 44.35 13.36 -35.07
CA MET A 47 45.57 12.53 -34.82
C MET A 47 45.59 11.61 -33.57
N SER A 48 46.35 10.48 -33.49
CA SER A 48 46.87 9.54 -34.51
C SER A 48 47.53 8.28 -33.88
N GLY A 49 47.21 7.06 -34.36
CA GLY A 49 48.00 5.81 -34.18
C GLY A 49 47.95 5.13 -32.79
N GLY A 50 48.30 3.84 -32.64
CA GLY A 50 48.59 2.79 -33.64
C GLY A 50 49.33 1.56 -33.07
N SER A 51 49.11 0.36 -33.67
CA SER A 51 49.93 -0.91 -33.59
C SER A 51 50.22 -1.53 -32.19
N GLU A 52 50.60 -2.80 -31.97
CA GLU A 52 50.63 -4.15 -32.61
C GLU A 52 51.03 -5.14 -31.46
N LEU A 53 51.03 -6.49 -31.44
CA LEU A 53 50.53 -7.69 -32.17
C LEU A 53 51.26 -8.92 -31.50
N GLU A 54 51.04 -10.16 -31.97
CA GLU A 54 51.88 -11.39 -31.79
C GLU A 54 51.67 -12.26 -30.50
N ARG A 55 51.09 -13.48 -30.55
CA ARG A 55 51.68 -14.86 -30.77
C ARG A 55 52.23 -15.55 -29.48
N ARG A 56 52.34 -16.89 -29.26
CA ARG A 56 52.28 -18.22 -29.98
C ARG A 56 51.80 -19.32 -28.96
N LYS A 57 50.92 -20.30 -29.28
CA LYS A 57 51.08 -21.68 -29.86
C LYS A 57 51.77 -22.82 -29.04
N GLY A 58 51.02 -23.92 -28.77
CA GLY A 58 51.43 -25.31 -28.42
C GLY A 58 50.28 -26.06 -27.69
N LYS A 59 49.71 -27.24 -28.05
CA LYS A 59 50.16 -28.63 -28.39
C LYS A 59 50.74 -29.44 -27.19
N SER A 60 50.35 -30.69 -26.91
CA SER A 60 49.28 -31.57 -27.47
C SER A 60 49.10 -32.93 -26.73
N LYS A 61 47.89 -33.53 -26.81
CA LYS A 61 47.58 -34.99 -26.76
C LYS A 61 47.75 -35.74 -25.40
N ASP A 62 47.16 -36.92 -25.16
CA ASP A 62 46.42 -37.87 -26.03
C ASP A 62 45.26 -38.64 -25.30
N GLN A 63 44.32 -39.21 -26.07
CA GLN A 63 43.58 -40.51 -25.95
C GLN A 63 43.34 -41.23 -24.58
N LYS A 64 42.24 -41.99 -24.34
CA LYS A 64 41.01 -42.38 -25.10
C LYS A 64 40.02 -43.19 -24.22
N ASP A 65 38.71 -43.08 -24.44
CA ASP A 65 37.75 -44.17 -24.77
C ASP A 65 36.26 -43.76 -24.55
N ARG A 66 35.31 -44.67 -24.85
CA ARG A 66 33.94 -44.33 -25.29
C ARG A 66 32.82 -44.89 -24.41
N ASN A 67 31.71 -44.15 -24.31
CA ASN A 67 30.38 -44.67 -24.65
C ASN A 67 29.37 -43.53 -24.92
N HIS A 68 28.24 -43.83 -25.57
CA HIS A 68 27.32 -42.83 -26.15
C HIS A 68 26.19 -42.37 -25.23
N SER A 69 25.99 -41.05 -25.18
CA SER A 69 24.66 -40.42 -25.24
C SER A 69 24.77 -39.09 -26.01
N SER A 70 23.72 -38.70 -26.74
CA SER A 70 23.81 -37.62 -27.75
C SER A 70 23.53 -36.24 -27.17
N ILE A 71 24.55 -35.38 -27.12
CA ILE A 71 24.38 -33.94 -26.93
C ILE A 71 23.98 -33.33 -28.28
N MET A 72 22.77 -32.75 -28.37
CA MET A 72 22.40 -31.87 -29.48
C MET A 72 22.81 -30.43 -29.15
N HIS A 73 23.68 -29.84 -29.97
CA HIS A 73 23.94 -28.41 -29.94
C HIS A 73 22.78 -27.63 -30.59
N GLY A 74 22.40 -26.51 -29.98
CA GLY A 74 21.65 -25.45 -30.64
C GLY A 74 21.33 -24.29 -29.67
N THR A 75 21.36 -23.02 -30.06
CA THR A 75 21.92 -22.42 -31.29
C THR A 75 22.30 -20.96 -30.98
N SER A 76 23.58 -20.59 -31.00
CA SER A 76 24.05 -19.24 -30.58
C SER A 76 23.83 -18.12 -31.62
N ALA A 77 23.10 -18.39 -32.71
CA ALA A 77 23.10 -17.56 -33.93
C ALA A 77 22.47 -16.16 -33.79
N GLY A 78 21.76 -15.85 -32.69
CA GLY A 78 21.11 -14.55 -32.50
C GLY A 78 22.04 -13.42 -32.07
N MET A 79 22.89 -13.66 -31.06
CA MET A 79 23.69 -12.60 -30.42
C MET A 79 24.82 -12.09 -31.33
N ASP A 80 25.52 -13.00 -32.01
CA ASP A 80 26.56 -12.67 -32.98
C ASP A 80 26.01 -11.82 -34.15
N GLY A 81 24.76 -12.10 -34.57
CA GLY A 81 24.07 -11.35 -35.62
C GLY A 81 23.81 -9.89 -35.26
N LEU A 82 23.33 -9.62 -34.04
CA LEU A 82 23.03 -8.27 -33.58
C LEU A 82 24.29 -7.42 -33.41
N HIS A 83 25.33 -7.97 -32.78
CA HIS A 83 26.63 -7.29 -32.67
C HIS A 83 27.31 -7.09 -34.03
N GLY A 84 27.23 -8.08 -34.94
CA GLY A 84 27.73 -7.97 -36.31
C GLY A 84 27.03 -6.88 -37.13
N ALA A 85 25.69 -6.77 -37.01
CA ALA A 85 24.92 -5.71 -37.67
C ALA A 85 25.30 -4.31 -37.16
N ILE A 86 25.42 -4.13 -35.83
CA ILE A 86 25.82 -2.84 -35.23
C ILE A 86 27.27 -2.48 -35.61
N ALA A 87 28.17 -3.46 -35.70
CA ALA A 87 29.54 -3.25 -36.16
C ALA A 87 29.61 -2.83 -37.63
N ASN A 88 28.79 -3.45 -38.50
CA ASN A 88 28.70 -3.08 -39.92
C ASN A 88 28.10 -1.67 -40.10
N ALA A 89 26.99 -1.35 -39.42
CA ALA A 89 26.38 -0.01 -39.49
C ALA A 89 27.36 1.10 -39.06
N ARG A 90 28.13 0.86 -37.98
CA ARG A 90 29.21 1.76 -37.54
C ARG A 90 30.34 1.90 -38.56
N LYS A 91 30.67 0.84 -39.29
CA LYS A 91 31.68 0.85 -40.37
C LYS A 91 31.18 1.63 -41.60
N THR A 92 29.93 1.40 -42.01
CA THR A 92 29.27 2.12 -43.11
C THR A 92 29.18 3.62 -42.82
N LEU A 93 28.75 4.00 -41.61
CA LEU A 93 28.77 5.38 -41.12
C LEU A 93 30.17 5.99 -41.19
N LYS A 94 31.20 5.26 -40.74
CA LYS A 94 32.57 5.78 -40.72
C LYS A 94 33.11 6.04 -42.12
N GLN A 95 32.85 5.15 -43.09
CA GLN A 95 33.27 5.37 -44.48
C GLN A 95 32.53 6.57 -45.10
N ALA A 96 31.22 6.72 -44.85
CA ALA A 96 30.44 7.87 -45.31
C ALA A 96 30.84 9.22 -44.67
N LEU A 97 31.58 9.19 -43.55
CA LEU A 97 32.20 10.35 -42.91
C LEU A 97 33.63 10.65 -43.40
N GLU A 98 34.23 9.76 -44.19
CA GLU A 98 35.59 9.88 -44.73
C GLU A 98 35.58 10.27 -46.24
N ASP A 99 34.53 9.92 -47.00
CA ASP A 99 34.35 10.29 -48.42
C ASP A 99 33.49 11.57 -48.59
N THR A 100 34.09 12.66 -49.08
CA THR A 100 33.42 13.98 -49.22
C THR A 100 32.62 14.15 -50.53
N ASN A 101 31.81 13.17 -50.92
CA ASN A 101 31.12 13.15 -52.21
C ASN A 101 29.60 12.90 -52.03
N GLU A 102 28.75 13.82 -52.51
CA GLU A 102 27.32 13.85 -52.15
C GLU A 102 26.55 12.59 -52.61
N ASP A 103 26.81 12.09 -53.82
CA ASP A 103 26.22 10.83 -54.35
C ASP A 103 26.57 9.60 -53.48
N ALA A 104 27.72 9.61 -52.79
CA ALA A 104 28.14 8.52 -51.92
C ALA A 104 27.44 8.57 -50.55
N ALA A 105 27.16 9.77 -50.04
CA ALA A 105 26.46 9.98 -48.78
C ALA A 105 25.01 9.49 -48.86
N ASP A 106 24.29 9.80 -49.95
CA ASP A 106 22.88 9.40 -50.11
C ASP A 106 22.75 7.86 -50.30
N GLY A 107 23.69 7.26 -51.04
CA GLY A 107 23.82 5.80 -51.16
C GLY A 107 24.17 5.09 -49.84
N ALA A 108 24.86 5.77 -48.91
CA ALA A 108 25.09 5.26 -47.55
C ALA A 108 23.85 5.43 -46.66
N LEU A 109 23.14 6.55 -46.77
CA LEU A 109 21.91 6.85 -46.02
C LEU A 109 20.80 5.83 -46.33
N MET A 110 20.64 5.45 -47.61
CA MET A 110 19.72 4.38 -48.04
C MET A 110 20.07 3.00 -47.44
N LYS A 111 21.36 2.67 -47.28
CA LYS A 111 21.78 1.42 -46.63
C LYS A 111 21.51 1.45 -45.13
N LEU A 112 21.90 2.54 -44.46
CA LEU A 112 21.74 2.70 -43.01
C LEU A 112 20.27 2.75 -42.59
N THR A 113 19.39 3.37 -43.37
CA THR A 113 17.93 3.33 -43.11
C THR A 113 17.35 1.93 -43.28
N GLY A 114 17.83 1.14 -44.26
CA GLY A 114 17.49 -0.28 -44.41
C GLY A 114 17.98 -1.14 -43.23
N GLU A 115 19.22 -0.95 -42.79
CA GLU A 115 19.80 -1.65 -41.62
C GLU A 115 19.05 -1.30 -40.32
N VAL A 116 18.70 -0.02 -40.10
CA VAL A 116 17.90 0.42 -38.96
C VAL A 116 16.46 -0.14 -39.01
N ALA A 117 15.86 -0.28 -40.19
CA ALA A 117 14.55 -0.93 -40.35
C ALA A 117 14.62 -2.43 -40.00
N ALA A 118 15.68 -3.13 -40.41
CA ALA A 118 15.91 -4.52 -40.04
C ALA A 118 16.15 -4.70 -38.53
N LEU A 119 16.95 -3.82 -37.91
CA LEU A 119 17.19 -3.83 -36.46
C LEU A 119 15.92 -3.54 -35.64
N LYS A 120 15.05 -2.62 -36.11
CA LYS A 120 13.72 -2.42 -35.52
C LYS A 120 12.87 -3.68 -35.58
N LYS A 121 12.78 -4.32 -36.75
CA LYS A 121 12.02 -5.57 -36.94
C LYS A 121 12.50 -6.68 -35.99
N ILE A 122 13.82 -6.85 -35.84
CA ILE A 122 14.39 -7.83 -34.89
C ILE A 122 14.05 -7.45 -33.43
N SER A 123 14.10 -6.17 -33.06
CA SER A 123 13.71 -5.70 -31.71
C SER A 123 12.22 -5.91 -31.43
N ASP A 124 11.36 -5.73 -32.43
CA ASP A 124 9.92 -5.97 -32.33
C ASP A 124 9.62 -7.49 -32.26
N GLU A 125 10.33 -8.31 -33.03
CA GLU A 125 10.28 -9.78 -32.95
C GLU A 125 10.71 -10.29 -31.56
N MET A 126 11.83 -9.82 -31.01
CA MET A 126 12.27 -10.16 -29.66
C MET A 126 11.27 -9.72 -28.58
N ARG A 127 10.64 -8.54 -28.72
CA ARG A 127 9.57 -8.10 -27.78
C ARG A 127 8.35 -9.03 -27.85
N ASN A 128 7.97 -9.51 -29.04
CA ASN A 128 6.88 -10.47 -29.19
C ASN A 128 7.22 -11.87 -28.63
N GLU A 129 8.48 -12.32 -28.71
CA GLU A 129 8.93 -13.56 -28.06
C GLU A 129 8.96 -13.43 -26.53
N ILE A 130 9.41 -12.28 -26.00
CA ILE A 130 9.38 -11.98 -24.56
C ILE A 130 7.92 -11.98 -24.04
N GLU A 131 6.97 -11.43 -24.79
CA GLU A 131 5.57 -11.42 -24.35
C GLU A 131 4.93 -12.83 -24.39
N LYS A 132 5.26 -13.66 -25.40
CA LYS A 132 4.90 -15.09 -25.38
C LYS A 132 5.50 -15.82 -24.19
N LEU A 133 6.77 -15.59 -23.86
CA LEU A 133 7.42 -16.14 -22.68
C LEU A 133 6.74 -15.70 -21.37
N ARG A 134 6.25 -14.46 -21.29
CA ARG A 134 5.44 -13.97 -20.15
C ARG A 134 4.09 -14.68 -20.07
N GLU A 135 3.38 -14.83 -21.19
CA GLU A 135 2.14 -15.60 -21.23
C GLU A 135 2.37 -17.06 -20.81
N ASP A 136 3.40 -17.71 -21.33
CA ASP A 136 3.70 -19.11 -21.06
C ASP A 136 4.18 -19.32 -19.62
N PHE A 137 4.93 -18.37 -19.05
CA PHE A 137 5.22 -18.36 -17.62
C PHE A 137 3.94 -18.21 -16.78
N GLN A 138 2.98 -17.37 -17.19
CA GLN A 138 1.68 -17.24 -16.52
C GLN A 138 0.83 -18.53 -16.67
N LYS A 139 0.88 -19.22 -17.81
CA LYS A 139 0.26 -20.54 -18.02
C LYS A 139 0.91 -21.59 -17.11
N ILE A 140 2.24 -21.58 -16.96
CA ILE A 140 2.98 -22.48 -16.07
C ILE A 140 2.66 -22.21 -14.59
N LEU A 141 2.62 -20.95 -14.14
CA LEU A 141 2.16 -20.60 -12.79
C LEU A 141 0.75 -21.14 -12.54
N ASN A 142 -0.19 -20.86 -13.45
CA ASN A 142 -1.56 -21.36 -13.36
C ASN A 142 -1.62 -22.90 -13.32
N TYR A 143 -0.79 -23.59 -14.11
CA TYR A 143 -0.71 -25.06 -14.12
C TYR A 143 -0.13 -25.63 -12.81
N VAL A 144 0.93 -25.02 -12.25
CA VAL A 144 1.51 -25.42 -10.97
C VAL A 144 0.52 -25.21 -9.81
N HIS A 145 -0.24 -24.10 -9.83
CA HIS A 145 -1.28 -23.83 -8.84
C HIS A 145 -2.52 -24.74 -9.00
N GLN A 146 -2.86 -25.15 -10.23
CA GLN A 146 -3.89 -26.18 -10.48
C GLN A 146 -3.45 -27.59 -10.06
N SER A 147 -2.16 -27.91 -10.22
CA SER A 147 -1.59 -29.24 -9.95
C SER A 147 -1.53 -29.59 -8.46
N ARG A 148 -1.68 -28.62 -7.56
CA ARG A 148 -1.87 -28.84 -6.12
C ARG A 148 -2.89 -27.84 -5.56
N PRO A 149 -4.19 -28.18 -5.48
CA PRO A 149 -5.04 -27.59 -4.45
C PRO A 149 -4.43 -27.93 -3.10
N CYS A 150 -3.69 -26.99 -2.52
CA CYS A 150 -3.10 -27.16 -1.20
C CYS A 150 -4.22 -27.05 -0.16
N VAL A 151 -4.88 -28.19 0.11
CA VAL A 151 -5.97 -28.33 1.08
C VAL A 151 -5.48 -28.20 2.53
N SER A 152 -4.26 -27.69 2.75
CA SER A 152 -3.84 -27.27 4.08
C SER A 152 -4.61 -25.99 4.45
N SER A 153 -5.60 -26.18 5.30
CA SER A 153 -6.38 -25.13 5.93
C SER A 153 -5.50 -24.32 6.88
N ALA A 154 -5.77 -23.02 7.00
CA ALA A 154 -5.01 -22.13 7.87
C ALA A 154 -5.09 -22.48 9.37
N LEU A 155 -5.94 -23.45 9.75
CA LEU A 155 -6.21 -23.89 11.12
C LEU A 155 -5.54 -25.22 11.49
N GLU A 156 -4.92 -25.96 10.55
CA GLU A 156 -4.15 -27.17 10.88
C GLU A 156 -2.88 -26.87 11.68
N ARG A 157 -2.18 -25.80 11.28
CA ARG A 157 -0.94 -25.36 11.90
C ARG A 157 -1.29 -24.27 12.90
N VAL A 158 -1.67 -24.67 14.11
CA VAL A 158 -1.97 -23.81 15.27
C VAL A 158 -0.98 -24.04 16.41
N GLY A 159 -0.81 -23.03 17.26
CA GLY A 159 0.08 -23.05 18.43
C GLY A 159 -0.47 -23.83 19.62
N SER A 160 0.21 -23.72 20.76
CA SER A 160 -0.09 -24.51 21.97
C SER A 160 -1.25 -23.93 22.78
N ARG A 161 -1.43 -22.60 22.79
CA ARG A 161 -2.51 -21.91 23.51
C ARG A 161 -3.34 -21.03 22.58
N ILE A 162 -4.64 -21.34 22.47
CA ILE A 162 -5.55 -20.74 21.49
C ILE A 162 -6.74 -20.09 22.19
N LEU A 163 -7.08 -18.85 21.78
CA LEU A 163 -8.33 -18.18 22.18
C LEU A 163 -9.35 -18.22 21.04
N ILE A 164 -10.43 -18.98 21.21
CA ILE A 164 -11.57 -18.97 20.29
C ILE A 164 -12.57 -17.92 20.78
N LEU A 165 -12.69 -16.80 20.07
CA LEU A 165 -13.57 -15.68 20.42
C LEU A 165 -15.00 -15.91 19.95
N GLY A 166 -15.97 -15.67 20.83
CA GLY A 166 -17.38 -15.52 20.50
C GLY A 166 -18.06 -16.74 19.87
N ASP A 167 -17.68 -17.95 20.24
CA ASP A 167 -18.22 -19.20 19.68
C ASP A 167 -19.65 -19.48 20.19
N GLY A 168 -20.63 -18.92 19.49
CA GLY A 168 -22.02 -18.74 19.91
C GLY A 168 -22.65 -19.89 20.72
N ASN A 169 -22.63 -21.13 20.23
CA ASN A 169 -23.18 -22.29 20.95
C ASN A 169 -22.10 -23.28 21.43
N LEU A 170 -20.82 -22.87 21.42
CA LEU A 170 -19.63 -23.69 21.72
C LEU A 170 -19.45 -24.93 20.81
N SER A 171 -20.11 -24.98 19.65
CA SER A 171 -20.01 -26.12 18.73
C SER A 171 -18.73 -26.11 17.88
N PHE A 172 -18.15 -24.93 17.59
CA PHE A 172 -16.86 -24.87 16.90
C PHE A 172 -15.75 -25.36 17.83
N SER A 173 -15.75 -24.92 19.09
CA SER A 173 -14.76 -25.31 20.10
C SER A 173 -14.82 -26.81 20.40
N LEU A 174 -16.02 -27.41 20.40
CA LEU A 174 -16.19 -28.87 20.50
C LEU A 174 -15.68 -29.61 19.24
N ALA A 175 -15.90 -29.07 18.04
CA ALA A 175 -15.31 -29.65 16.84
C ALA A 175 -13.77 -29.57 16.86
N PHE A 176 -13.25 -28.41 17.25
CA PHE A 176 -11.84 -28.07 17.26
C PHE A 176 -11.06 -28.89 18.31
N ALA A 177 -11.59 -29.01 19.54
CA ALA A 177 -10.98 -29.81 20.61
C ALA A 177 -10.97 -31.33 20.34
N ARG A 178 -11.80 -31.82 19.40
CA ARG A 178 -11.73 -33.21 18.91
C ARG A 178 -10.64 -33.42 17.85
N LEU A 179 -10.21 -32.36 17.16
CA LEU A 179 -9.11 -32.39 16.17
C LEU A 179 -7.75 -32.10 16.82
N HIS A 180 -7.75 -31.23 17.85
CA HIS A 180 -6.56 -30.75 18.54
C HIS A 180 -6.61 -31.13 20.05
N PRO A 181 -6.54 -32.43 20.40
CA PRO A 181 -6.74 -32.91 21.77
C PRO A 181 -5.60 -32.59 22.74
N GLU A 182 -4.42 -32.18 22.24
CA GLU A 182 -3.24 -31.82 23.03
C GLU A 182 -3.08 -30.30 23.20
N THR A 183 -4.00 -29.50 22.64
CA THR A 183 -3.91 -28.03 22.59
C THR A 183 -4.75 -27.38 23.69
N GLU A 184 -4.21 -26.32 24.31
CA GLU A 184 -4.90 -25.56 25.36
C GLU A 184 -5.87 -24.55 24.72
N ILE A 185 -7.18 -24.81 24.83
CA ILE A 185 -8.22 -24.11 24.07
C ILE A 185 -9.09 -23.29 25.02
N TYR A 186 -9.06 -21.98 24.87
CA TYR A 186 -9.86 -21.03 25.62
C TYR A 186 -11.07 -20.61 24.78
N ALA A 187 -12.22 -21.21 25.05
CA ALA A 187 -13.46 -21.01 24.32
C ALA A 187 -14.30 -19.88 24.95
N SER A 188 -14.40 -18.74 24.26
CA SER A 188 -15.01 -17.51 24.77
C SER A 188 -16.42 -17.26 24.22
N VAL A 189 -17.30 -16.72 25.06
CA VAL A 189 -18.63 -16.21 24.66
C VAL A 189 -18.90 -14.83 25.29
N LEU A 190 -19.72 -14.02 24.60
CA LEU A 190 -20.02 -12.63 24.99
C LEU A 190 -21.02 -12.54 26.14
N GLU A 191 -21.96 -13.47 26.22
CA GLU A 191 -23.02 -13.50 27.23
C GLU A 191 -22.52 -13.87 28.64
N ARG A 192 -23.28 -13.50 29.67
CA ARG A 192 -23.17 -14.11 31.00
C ARG A 192 -23.74 -15.52 30.98
N TYR A 193 -23.30 -16.39 31.87
CA TYR A 193 -23.73 -17.80 31.91
C TYR A 193 -25.27 -17.97 31.94
N SER A 194 -25.99 -17.16 32.72
CA SER A 194 -27.46 -17.18 32.79
C SER A 194 -28.14 -16.80 31.46
N GLU A 195 -27.61 -15.80 30.77
CA GLU A 195 -28.08 -15.32 29.48
C GLU A 195 -27.76 -16.33 28.36
N TYR A 196 -26.51 -16.82 28.33
CA TYR A 196 -26.02 -17.84 27.41
C TYR A 196 -26.91 -19.08 27.42
N ILE A 197 -27.19 -19.63 28.60
CA ILE A 197 -27.98 -20.85 28.79
C ILE A 197 -29.44 -20.68 28.32
N THR A 198 -29.92 -19.45 28.22
CA THR A 198 -31.25 -19.09 27.71
C THR A 198 -31.23 -18.83 26.20
N LYS A 199 -30.14 -18.26 25.67
CA LYS A 199 -29.94 -17.93 24.25
C LYS A 199 -29.54 -19.15 23.39
N TYR A 200 -28.80 -20.10 23.97
CA TYR A 200 -28.24 -21.28 23.31
C TYR A 200 -28.57 -22.57 24.07
N PRO A 201 -29.80 -23.10 23.97
CA PRO A 201 -30.20 -24.34 24.64
C PRO A 201 -29.34 -25.56 24.29
N SER A 202 -28.87 -25.68 23.04
CA SER A 202 -27.93 -26.73 22.62
C SER A 202 -26.58 -26.64 23.35
N GLY A 203 -26.12 -25.41 23.64
CA GLY A 203 -24.85 -25.13 24.30
C GLY A 203 -24.68 -25.78 25.67
N LYS A 204 -25.78 -26.12 26.36
CA LYS A 204 -25.75 -26.96 27.59
C LYS A 204 -25.07 -28.32 27.36
N LYS A 205 -25.36 -28.97 26.23
CA LYS A 205 -24.77 -30.28 25.88
C LYS A 205 -23.28 -30.13 25.58
N ASN A 206 -22.94 -29.13 24.77
CA ASN A 206 -21.56 -28.85 24.36
C ASN A 206 -20.67 -28.50 25.56
N ILE A 207 -21.16 -27.70 26.52
CA ILE A 207 -20.44 -27.42 27.79
C ILE A 207 -20.17 -28.70 28.59
N SER A 208 -21.16 -29.58 28.72
CA SER A 208 -21.00 -30.84 29.45
C SER A 208 -20.02 -31.78 28.76
N GLU A 209 -20.06 -31.88 27.43
CA GLU A 209 -19.15 -32.74 26.66
C GLU A 209 -17.71 -32.22 26.70
N LEU A 210 -17.51 -30.91 26.48
CA LEU A 210 -16.20 -30.26 26.61
C LEU A 210 -15.57 -30.52 27.99
N ARG A 211 -16.33 -30.30 29.06
CA ARG A 211 -15.85 -30.49 30.44
C ARG A 211 -15.63 -31.95 30.84
N ALA A 212 -16.27 -32.90 30.17
CA ALA A 212 -16.12 -34.33 30.46
C ALA A 212 -14.97 -34.98 29.66
N ASN A 213 -14.81 -34.58 28.38
CA ASN A 213 -13.95 -35.28 27.43
C ASN A 213 -12.68 -34.51 27.03
N HIS A 214 -12.63 -33.19 27.24
CA HIS A 214 -11.54 -32.33 26.76
C HIS A 214 -10.94 -31.49 27.91
N PRO A 215 -10.01 -32.05 28.71
CA PRO A 215 -9.53 -31.43 29.94
C PRO A 215 -8.75 -30.12 29.73
N TYR A 216 -8.20 -29.90 28.54
CA TYR A 216 -7.48 -28.68 28.14
C TYR A 216 -8.41 -27.58 27.57
N VAL A 217 -9.73 -27.72 27.68
CA VAL A 217 -10.70 -26.71 27.20
C VAL A 217 -11.25 -25.86 28.34
N HIS A 218 -10.90 -24.58 28.32
CA HIS A 218 -11.30 -23.57 29.31
C HIS A 218 -12.44 -22.70 28.75
N ILE A 219 -13.63 -22.79 29.34
CA ILE A 219 -14.83 -22.08 28.83
C ILE A 219 -14.99 -20.74 29.58
N LEU A 220 -14.90 -19.63 28.84
CA LEU A 220 -14.92 -18.25 29.34
C LEU A 220 -16.23 -17.53 28.96
N PHE A 221 -16.87 -16.89 29.92
CA PHE A 221 -18.11 -16.12 29.73
C PHE A 221 -17.86 -14.62 29.89
N SER A 222 -18.74 -13.79 29.31
CA SER A 222 -18.66 -12.33 29.37
C SER A 222 -17.38 -11.72 28.77
N ILE A 223 -16.87 -12.33 27.70
CA ILE A 223 -15.66 -11.88 27.00
C ILE A 223 -16.05 -11.10 25.74
N ASP A 224 -15.80 -9.78 25.75
CA ASP A 224 -15.94 -8.92 24.58
C ASP A 224 -14.61 -8.83 23.79
N ALA A 225 -14.65 -9.26 22.53
CA ALA A 225 -13.52 -9.15 21.60
C ALA A 225 -13.03 -7.71 21.43
N CYS A 226 -13.89 -6.70 21.60
CA CYS A 226 -13.54 -5.29 21.53
C CYS A 226 -12.85 -4.74 22.80
N SER A 227 -12.83 -5.49 23.90
CA SER A 227 -12.32 -5.04 25.20
C SER A 227 -11.72 -6.20 26.00
N LEU A 228 -10.76 -6.90 25.40
CA LEU A 228 -10.10 -8.05 26.05
C LEU A 228 -9.18 -7.61 27.21
N PRO A 229 -9.02 -8.44 28.26
CA PRO A 229 -8.17 -8.14 29.42
C PRO A 229 -6.70 -7.93 29.05
N LYS A 230 -6.05 -6.91 29.61
CA LYS A 230 -4.62 -6.62 29.36
C LYS A 230 -3.69 -7.73 29.84
N ASP A 231 -4.09 -8.44 30.89
CA ASP A 231 -3.28 -9.48 31.55
C ASP A 231 -3.09 -10.74 30.68
N TRP A 232 -3.76 -10.81 29.52
CA TRP A 232 -3.61 -11.85 28.51
C TRP A 232 -2.51 -11.54 27.46
N THR A 233 -1.76 -10.46 27.64
CA THR A 233 -0.71 -10.03 26.69
C THR A 233 0.42 -11.05 26.62
N GLY A 234 0.72 -11.54 25.41
CA GLY A 234 1.71 -12.61 25.18
C GLY A 234 1.27 -14.01 25.65
N PHE A 235 0.03 -14.18 26.12
CA PHE A 235 -0.43 -15.48 26.62
C PHE A 235 -0.86 -16.44 25.50
N TYR A 236 -1.63 -15.97 24.51
CA TYR A 236 -2.13 -16.80 23.41
C TYR A 236 -1.19 -16.78 22.20
N ASP A 237 -0.96 -17.96 21.62
CA ASP A 237 -0.20 -18.14 20.39
C ASP A 237 -1.07 -17.82 19.16
N ASP A 238 -2.36 -18.20 19.20
CA ASP A 238 -3.32 -17.90 18.16
C ASP A 238 -4.68 -17.45 18.73
N ILE A 239 -5.34 -16.57 17.98
CA ILE A 239 -6.70 -16.10 18.28
C ILE A 239 -7.57 -16.40 17.06
N ILE A 240 -8.70 -17.09 17.26
CA ILE A 240 -9.64 -17.49 16.20
C ILE A 240 -10.96 -16.75 16.42
N TRP A 241 -11.48 -16.04 15.42
CA TRP A 241 -12.81 -15.43 15.47
C TRP A 241 -13.64 -15.77 14.23
N ASN A 242 -14.63 -16.64 14.39
CA ASN A 242 -15.46 -17.13 13.29
C ASN A 242 -16.78 -16.39 13.19
N PHE A 243 -17.10 -15.86 12.00
CA PHE A 243 -18.33 -15.15 11.69
C PHE A 243 -18.71 -14.03 12.69
N PRO A 244 -17.77 -13.10 12.99
CA PRO A 244 -18.06 -11.91 13.81
C PRO A 244 -19.28 -11.16 13.27
N HIS A 245 -20.14 -10.70 14.16
CA HIS A 245 -21.32 -9.92 13.78
C HIS A 245 -21.70 -8.96 14.91
N HIS A 246 -22.21 -7.78 14.54
CA HIS A 246 -22.81 -6.86 15.51
C HIS A 246 -24.28 -7.23 15.75
N CYS A 247 -24.86 -6.80 16.86
CA CYS A 247 -26.29 -6.96 17.07
C CYS A 247 -27.09 -6.06 16.10
N GLY A 248 -28.10 -6.63 15.42
CA GLY A 248 -29.04 -5.92 14.54
C GLY A 248 -29.08 -6.47 13.11
N LYS A 249 -29.91 -5.86 12.26
CA LYS A 249 -29.81 -6.03 10.79
C LYS A 249 -28.43 -5.59 10.33
N THR A 250 -27.80 -6.36 9.43
CA THR A 250 -26.44 -6.13 8.92
C THR A 250 -26.23 -4.68 8.47
N ASN A 251 -25.25 -3.99 9.05
CA ASN A 251 -24.90 -2.61 8.71
C ASN A 251 -23.39 -2.47 8.53
N LEU A 252 -22.97 -2.01 7.35
CA LEU A 252 -21.56 -1.98 6.96
C LEU A 252 -20.69 -1.07 7.85
N ARG A 253 -21.22 0.08 8.29
CA ARG A 253 -20.52 1.00 9.21
C ARG A 253 -20.29 0.30 10.56
N LYS A 254 -21.32 -0.37 11.10
CA LYS A 254 -21.24 -1.12 12.39
C LYS A 254 -20.30 -2.32 12.31
N SER A 255 -20.30 -3.08 11.21
CA SER A 255 -19.31 -4.16 10.98
C SER A 255 -17.87 -3.64 10.94
N ARG A 256 -17.60 -2.55 10.19
CA ARG A 256 -16.26 -1.93 10.14
C ARG A 256 -15.81 -1.42 11.53
N GLN A 257 -16.73 -0.85 12.33
CA GLN A 257 -16.43 -0.38 13.68
C GLN A 257 -16.15 -1.52 14.66
N LEU A 258 -16.92 -2.62 14.60
CA LEU A 258 -16.70 -3.85 15.37
C LEU A 258 -15.29 -4.42 15.10
N ILE A 259 -14.94 -4.58 13.82
CA ILE A 259 -13.65 -5.13 13.41
C ILE A 259 -12.49 -4.23 13.81
N ARG A 260 -12.62 -2.90 13.67
CA ARG A 260 -11.57 -1.96 14.13
C ARG A 260 -11.31 -2.08 15.65
N LYS A 261 -12.38 -2.07 16.46
CA LYS A 261 -12.24 -2.22 17.92
C LYS A 261 -11.63 -3.57 18.31
N ALA A 262 -11.97 -4.64 17.59
CA ALA A 262 -11.39 -5.95 17.81
C ALA A 262 -9.91 -6.02 17.43
N PHE A 263 -9.49 -5.49 16.27
CA PHE A 263 -8.07 -5.42 15.90
C PHE A 263 -7.25 -4.60 16.91
N ALA A 264 -7.75 -3.45 17.38
CA ALA A 264 -7.10 -2.66 18.43
C ALA A 264 -7.03 -3.40 19.77
N SER A 265 -8.09 -4.15 20.10
CA SER A 265 -8.16 -4.97 21.31
C SER A 265 -7.13 -6.11 21.29
N ILE A 266 -7.10 -6.88 20.19
CA ILE A 266 -6.25 -8.05 19.91
C ILE A 266 -4.79 -7.65 19.69
N GLY A 267 -4.54 -6.52 19.03
CA GLY A 267 -3.21 -5.96 18.80
C GLY A 267 -2.45 -5.60 20.07
N ARG A 268 -3.15 -5.36 21.18
CA ARG A 268 -2.50 -5.21 22.49
C ARG A 268 -2.07 -6.54 23.11
N LEU A 269 -2.70 -7.66 22.72
CA LEU A 269 -2.40 -8.99 23.27
C LEU A 269 -1.33 -9.74 22.49
N LEU A 270 -1.40 -9.69 21.15
CA LEU A 270 -0.50 -10.44 20.28
C LEU A 270 0.88 -9.77 20.21
N LEU A 271 1.90 -10.53 20.61
CA LEU A 271 3.32 -10.18 20.46
C LEU A 271 3.91 -10.86 19.22
N SER A 272 3.86 -12.19 19.18
CA SER A 272 4.36 -13.05 18.08
C SER A 272 3.30 -14.00 17.50
N GLY A 273 2.09 -13.99 18.06
CA GLY A 273 0.99 -14.86 17.66
C GLY A 273 0.17 -14.35 16.49
N ARG A 274 -0.77 -15.18 16.00
CA ARG A 274 -1.57 -14.88 14.79
C ARG A 274 -3.05 -14.69 15.13
N PHE A 275 -3.75 -13.98 14.25
CA PHE A 275 -5.18 -13.74 14.35
C PHE A 275 -5.89 -14.29 13.11
N HIS A 276 -6.62 -15.39 13.30
CA HIS A 276 -7.44 -16.03 12.28
C HIS A 276 -8.88 -15.48 12.35
N ILE A 277 -9.38 -14.93 11.26
CA ILE A 277 -10.75 -14.42 11.18
C ILE A 277 -11.49 -15.03 9.98
N THR A 278 -12.63 -15.67 10.24
CA THR A 278 -13.42 -16.33 9.20
C THR A 278 -14.65 -15.49 8.85
N LEU A 279 -14.78 -15.13 7.58
CA LEU A 279 -15.83 -14.27 7.05
C LEU A 279 -16.64 -14.97 5.96
N ALA A 280 -17.85 -14.48 5.67
CA ALA A 280 -18.61 -14.91 4.50
C ALA A 280 -18.02 -14.31 3.21
N LYS A 281 -18.16 -15.04 2.10
CA LYS A 281 -17.63 -14.68 0.77
C LYS A 281 -17.74 -13.18 0.46
N GLY A 282 -16.61 -12.53 0.18
CA GLY A 282 -16.56 -11.13 -0.23
C GLY A 282 -16.84 -10.08 0.87
N GLN A 283 -17.15 -10.46 2.11
CA GLN A 283 -17.14 -9.52 3.24
C GLN A 283 -15.73 -8.95 3.47
N SER A 284 -14.71 -9.78 3.25
CA SER A 284 -13.28 -9.44 3.28
C SER A 284 -12.94 -8.20 2.44
N GLY A 285 -13.52 -8.12 1.23
CA GLY A 285 -13.20 -7.13 0.20
C GLY A 285 -12.15 -7.57 -0.82
N LEU A 286 -11.60 -8.76 -0.65
CA LEU A 286 -10.61 -9.37 -1.54
C LEU A 286 -11.28 -10.05 -2.73
N ASP A 287 -10.56 -10.24 -3.83
CA ASP A 287 -11.00 -11.18 -4.87
C ASP A 287 -10.98 -12.63 -4.33
N HIS A 288 -12.17 -13.23 -4.30
CA HIS A 288 -12.40 -14.62 -3.92
C HIS A 288 -11.65 -15.61 -4.84
N SER A 289 -11.41 -15.25 -6.10
CA SER A 289 -10.68 -16.08 -7.07
C SER A 289 -9.19 -16.14 -6.70
N SER A 290 -8.61 -14.99 -6.39
CA SER A 290 -7.25 -14.83 -5.86
C SER A 290 -7.04 -15.60 -4.54
N ILE A 291 -8.05 -15.69 -3.67
CA ILE A 291 -8.01 -16.59 -2.49
C ILE A 291 -8.08 -18.06 -2.90
N LEU A 292 -9.08 -18.45 -3.71
CA LEU A 292 -9.37 -19.84 -4.08
C LEU A 292 -8.19 -20.52 -4.80
N PHE A 293 -7.49 -19.79 -5.67
CA PHE A 293 -6.34 -20.29 -6.43
C PHE A 293 -4.98 -19.89 -5.82
N LYS A 294 -4.98 -19.23 -4.64
CA LYS A 294 -3.82 -18.59 -4.00
C LYS A 294 -3.01 -17.67 -4.95
N GLN A 295 -3.67 -17.09 -5.96
CA GLN A 295 -3.11 -16.14 -6.92
C GLN A 295 -2.96 -14.76 -6.26
N CYS A 296 -1.89 -14.59 -5.48
CA CYS A 296 -1.66 -13.40 -4.67
C CYS A 296 -0.98 -12.23 -5.41
N PHE A 297 -0.52 -12.41 -6.66
CA PHE A 297 0.18 -11.38 -7.46
C PHE A 297 -0.62 -10.96 -8.70
N LYS A 298 -0.65 -9.65 -8.97
CA LYS A 298 -1.25 -9.03 -10.16
C LYS A 298 -0.21 -8.20 -10.91
N TYR A 299 0.03 -8.54 -12.18
CA TYR A 299 0.96 -7.85 -13.07
C TYR A 299 0.26 -6.73 -13.84
N GLN A 300 0.86 -5.53 -13.88
CA GLN A 300 0.32 -4.33 -14.54
C GLN A 300 -1.12 -3.92 -14.12
N ARG A 301 -1.62 -4.45 -12.99
CA ARG A 301 -2.96 -4.18 -12.47
C ARG A 301 -2.92 -4.11 -10.95
N LEU A 302 -3.76 -3.26 -10.38
CA LEU A 302 -3.87 -3.08 -8.94
C LEU A 302 -4.88 -4.08 -8.33
N PRO A 303 -4.86 -4.29 -7.00
CA PRO A 303 -5.84 -5.12 -6.31
C PRO A 303 -7.27 -4.59 -6.48
N GLU A 304 -8.25 -5.49 -6.62
CA GLU A 304 -9.64 -5.14 -6.91
C GLU A 304 -10.47 -5.02 -5.62
N HIS A 305 -9.93 -4.25 -4.66
CA HIS A 305 -10.50 -4.13 -3.32
C HIS A 305 -11.87 -3.47 -3.32
N ARG A 306 -12.90 -4.24 -2.94
CA ARG A 306 -14.30 -3.81 -2.98
C ARG A 306 -14.62 -2.75 -1.94
N SER A 307 -14.85 -1.51 -2.39
CA SER A 307 -15.20 -0.36 -1.54
C SER A 307 -16.50 -0.55 -0.73
N ASP A 308 -17.40 -1.44 -1.14
CA ASP A 308 -18.64 -1.83 -0.47
C ASP A 308 -18.49 -3.00 0.53
N SER A 309 -17.26 -3.48 0.76
CA SER A 309 -16.94 -4.57 1.69
C SER A 309 -16.54 -4.07 3.08
N TRP A 310 -16.08 -4.96 3.96
CA TRP A 310 -15.54 -4.56 5.27
C TRP A 310 -14.12 -3.95 5.14
N ASN A 311 -13.46 -4.08 3.98
CA ASN A 311 -12.11 -3.57 3.70
C ASN A 311 -11.09 -4.01 4.77
N ILE A 312 -11.14 -5.29 5.16
CA ILE A 312 -10.48 -5.77 6.38
C ILE A 312 -8.96 -5.56 6.37
N LEU A 313 -8.30 -5.66 5.22
CA LEU A 313 -6.87 -5.32 5.07
C LEU A 313 -6.53 -3.91 5.57
N TYR A 314 -7.37 -2.92 5.22
CA TYR A 314 -7.12 -1.51 5.55
C TYR A 314 -7.38 -1.21 7.03
N ILE A 315 -8.33 -1.92 7.66
CA ILE A 315 -8.58 -1.82 9.10
C ILE A 315 -7.50 -2.55 9.90
N ALA A 316 -7.06 -3.73 9.45
CA ALA A 316 -5.95 -4.46 10.03
C ALA A 316 -4.65 -3.63 10.01
N ALA A 317 -4.40 -2.92 8.91
CA ALA A 317 -3.21 -2.08 8.75
C ALA A 317 -3.17 -0.87 9.69
N GLU A 318 -4.31 -0.29 10.07
CA GLU A 318 -4.37 0.78 11.08
C GLU A 318 -3.86 0.32 12.46
N GLU A 319 -3.85 -0.99 12.72
CA GLU A 319 -3.38 -1.64 13.96
C GLU A 319 -2.13 -2.50 13.73
N TYR A 320 -1.37 -2.24 12.66
CA TYR A 320 -0.11 -2.91 12.28
C TYR A 320 -0.20 -4.43 12.01
N PHE A 321 -1.37 -4.91 11.56
CA PHE A 321 -1.54 -6.28 11.10
C PHE A 321 -1.44 -6.41 9.58
N ILE A 322 -0.77 -7.47 9.11
CA ILE A 322 -0.66 -7.84 7.69
C ILE A 322 -1.22 -9.24 7.44
N LEU A 323 -1.85 -9.45 6.29
CA LEU A 323 -2.42 -10.74 5.91
C LEU A 323 -1.31 -11.70 5.46
N GLN A 324 -1.04 -12.75 6.25
CA GLN A 324 -0.03 -13.76 5.94
C GLN A 324 -0.57 -14.81 4.96
N GLU A 325 -1.77 -15.34 5.24
CA GLU A 325 -2.42 -16.37 4.41
C GLU A 325 -3.94 -16.16 4.37
N ALA A 326 -4.54 -16.39 3.20
CA ALA A 326 -5.98 -16.56 3.03
C ALA A 326 -6.28 -17.97 2.51
N SER A 327 -7.30 -18.62 3.08
CA SER A 327 -7.81 -19.90 2.60
C SER A 327 -9.34 -19.91 2.57
N ILE A 328 -9.92 -20.84 1.82
CA ILE A 328 -11.33 -21.20 2.01
C ILE A 328 -11.49 -21.88 3.37
N PHE A 329 -12.58 -21.60 4.08
CA PHE A 329 -12.97 -22.34 5.28
C PHE A 329 -13.90 -23.49 4.90
N HIS A 330 -13.64 -24.68 5.44
CA HIS A 330 -14.36 -25.90 5.13
C HIS A 330 -15.11 -26.39 6.38
N PRO A 331 -16.43 -26.11 6.54
CA PRO A 331 -17.20 -26.56 7.70
C PRO A 331 -17.21 -28.09 7.86
N GLU A 332 -17.08 -28.82 6.75
CA GLU A 332 -16.99 -30.28 6.67
C GLU A 332 -15.83 -30.88 7.49
N LEU A 333 -14.74 -30.12 7.69
CA LEU A 333 -13.63 -30.53 8.55
C LEU A 333 -13.99 -30.51 10.04
N PHE A 334 -15.12 -29.92 10.41
CA PHE A 334 -15.57 -29.70 11.78
C PHE A 334 -16.95 -30.34 12.02
N PRO A 335 -17.12 -31.69 12.01
CA PRO A 335 -18.44 -32.33 11.91
C PRO A 335 -19.54 -31.94 12.92
N PRO A 336 -19.27 -31.59 14.19
CA PRO A 336 -20.32 -31.12 15.11
C PRO A 336 -20.55 -29.60 15.07
N TYR A 337 -19.79 -28.83 14.26
CA TYR A 337 -19.91 -27.38 14.18
C TYR A 337 -21.21 -26.96 13.46
N ILE A 338 -22.00 -26.15 14.16
CA ILE A 338 -23.17 -25.47 13.60
C ILE A 338 -22.95 -23.97 13.80
N SER A 339 -22.59 -23.27 12.73
CA SER A 339 -22.47 -21.81 12.76
C SER A 339 -23.82 -21.19 13.11
N SER A 340 -23.96 -20.55 14.28
CA SER A 340 -25.23 -19.97 14.74
C SER A 340 -25.19 -18.44 14.64
N GLY A 341 -25.93 -17.85 13.69
CA GLY A 341 -25.75 -16.43 13.31
C GLY A 341 -26.98 -15.54 13.29
N TYR A 342 -28.20 -16.10 13.27
CA TYR A 342 -29.42 -15.30 13.20
C TYR A 342 -30.02 -14.99 14.58
N HIS A 343 -30.38 -13.72 14.79
CA HIS A 343 -31.00 -13.14 16.00
C HIS A 343 -31.78 -14.14 16.88
N LYS A 344 -31.28 -14.34 18.12
CA LYS A 344 -31.94 -15.15 19.17
C LYS A 344 -32.32 -16.59 18.73
N SER A 345 -31.58 -17.17 17.80
CA SER A 345 -31.87 -18.51 17.26
C SER A 345 -30.60 -19.29 16.91
N GLU A 346 -30.68 -20.62 16.95
CA GLU A 346 -29.60 -21.54 16.54
C GLU A 346 -29.54 -21.73 15.01
N ARG A 347 -30.17 -20.84 14.22
CA ARG A 347 -30.21 -20.94 12.76
C ARG A 347 -28.86 -20.61 12.13
N SER A 348 -28.47 -21.44 11.16
CA SER A 348 -27.25 -21.30 10.38
C SER A 348 -27.32 -20.24 9.29
N PHE A 349 -26.14 -19.75 8.90
CA PHE A 349 -25.97 -19.05 7.63
C PHE A 349 -26.19 -20.02 6.46
N ASN A 350 -26.66 -19.49 5.33
CA ASN A 350 -27.12 -20.28 4.19
C ASN A 350 -25.96 -20.99 3.47
N ASP A 351 -26.03 -22.31 3.27
CA ASP A 351 -24.90 -23.20 2.91
C ASP A 351 -24.24 -22.93 1.54
N LYS A 352 -24.78 -21.98 0.76
CA LYS A 352 -24.19 -21.52 -0.51
C LYS A 352 -23.05 -20.50 -0.32
N ILE A 353 -22.79 -20.07 0.92
CA ILE A 353 -21.64 -19.23 1.24
C ILE A 353 -20.37 -20.09 1.17
N ARG A 354 -19.36 -19.63 0.44
CA ARG A 354 -17.98 -20.15 0.51
C ARG A 354 -17.17 -19.25 1.45
N PRO A 355 -17.10 -19.55 2.76
CA PRO A 355 -16.40 -18.69 3.70
C PRO A 355 -14.88 -18.64 3.47
N GLU A 356 -14.27 -17.55 3.91
CA GLU A 356 -12.85 -17.22 3.74
C GLU A 356 -12.24 -17.05 5.13
N THR A 357 -11.21 -17.83 5.48
CA THR A 357 -10.39 -17.59 6.68
C THR A 357 -9.16 -16.77 6.29
N LEU A 358 -8.95 -15.68 7.00
CA LEU A 358 -7.83 -14.76 6.81
C LEU A 358 -6.93 -14.81 8.05
N THR A 359 -5.64 -15.07 7.87
CA THR A 359 -4.65 -15.20 8.94
C THR A 359 -3.75 -13.97 8.97
N PHE A 360 -3.98 -13.10 9.94
CA PHE A 360 -3.23 -11.88 10.15
C PHE A 360 -2.09 -12.09 11.14
N ILE A 361 -0.95 -11.45 10.89
CA ILE A 361 0.17 -11.37 11.83
C ILE A 361 0.49 -9.92 12.14
N ARG A 362 0.93 -9.66 13.37
CA ARG A 362 1.35 -8.33 13.80
C ARG A 362 2.78 -8.07 13.32
N ILE A 363 3.03 -6.85 12.84
CA ILE A 363 4.32 -6.38 12.31
C ILE A 363 4.83 -5.24 13.21
N PRO A 364 6.15 -5.00 13.33
CA PRO A 364 6.70 -3.83 14.00
C PRO A 364 6.09 -2.52 13.50
N VAL A 365 6.00 -1.53 14.39
CA VAL A 365 5.58 -0.17 14.04
C VAL A 365 6.67 0.47 13.19
N VAL A 366 6.28 1.02 12.05
CA VAL A 366 7.13 1.79 11.12
C VAL A 366 6.55 3.20 11.01
N THR A 367 7.41 4.20 11.02
CA THR A 367 7.06 5.62 11.15
C THR A 367 7.55 6.48 10.00
N GLY A 368 8.76 6.24 9.49
CA GLY A 368 9.38 6.98 8.38
C GLY A 368 9.67 6.15 7.15
N ILE A 369 10.01 6.81 6.04
CA ILE A 369 10.28 6.13 4.76
C ILE A 369 11.53 5.24 4.78
N LYS A 370 12.56 5.64 5.53
CA LYS A 370 13.85 4.91 5.61
C LYS A 370 13.66 3.51 6.21
N GLU A 371 13.00 3.44 7.36
CA GLU A 371 12.58 2.20 8.01
C GLU A 371 11.76 1.31 7.05
N LEU A 372 10.79 1.90 6.33
CA LEU A 372 9.95 1.16 5.37
C LEU A 372 10.78 0.56 4.22
N ILE A 373 11.77 1.29 3.73
CA ILE A 373 12.66 0.85 2.64
C ILE A 373 13.63 -0.22 3.12
N GLU A 374 14.17 -0.12 4.33
CA GLU A 374 15.00 -1.17 4.94
C GLU A 374 14.21 -2.50 5.02
N TYR A 375 12.98 -2.49 5.54
CA TYR A 375 12.13 -3.69 5.60
C TYR A 375 11.71 -4.24 4.22
N GLU A 376 11.60 -3.41 3.17
CA GLU A 376 11.24 -3.86 1.82
C GLU A 376 12.47 -4.28 0.98
N ASN A 377 13.67 -3.81 1.32
CA ASN A 377 14.90 -4.05 0.56
C ASN A 377 15.34 -5.52 0.57
N ASP A 378 15.08 -6.24 1.67
CA ASP A 378 15.28 -7.69 1.81
C ASP A 378 14.45 -8.54 0.82
N ILE A 379 13.49 -7.94 0.10
CA ILE A 379 12.66 -8.65 -0.89
C ILE A 379 13.15 -8.39 -2.31
N PHE A 380 13.23 -9.46 -3.12
CA PHE A 380 13.26 -9.34 -4.57
C PHE A 380 11.84 -8.99 -5.08
N LYS A 381 11.61 -7.71 -5.39
CA LYS A 381 10.32 -7.18 -5.85
C LYS A 381 10.44 -6.61 -7.25
N ILE A 382 9.58 -7.07 -8.14
CA ILE A 382 9.54 -6.65 -9.55
C ILE A 382 8.61 -5.42 -9.65
N LYS A 383 9.09 -4.33 -10.28
CA LYS A 383 8.27 -3.13 -10.54
C LYS A 383 6.99 -3.50 -11.30
N ARG A 384 5.89 -2.79 -11.05
CA ARG A 384 4.55 -3.04 -11.64
C ARG A 384 3.94 -4.43 -11.32
N ILE A 385 4.42 -5.14 -10.28
CA ILE A 385 3.66 -6.22 -9.65
C ILE A 385 3.04 -5.70 -8.36
N ALA A 386 1.71 -5.73 -8.29
CA ALA A 386 0.97 -5.55 -7.05
C ALA A 386 0.67 -6.91 -6.40
N HIS A 387 0.52 -6.91 -5.08
CA HIS A 387 0.12 -8.06 -4.29
C HIS A 387 -1.34 -7.86 -3.83
N GLU A 388 -2.23 -8.81 -4.12
CA GLU A 388 -3.67 -8.71 -3.78
C GLU A 388 -3.85 -8.54 -2.27
N TRP A 389 -3.23 -9.41 -1.46
CA TRP A 389 -3.36 -9.37 0.01
C TRP A 389 -2.59 -8.22 0.70
N ARG A 390 -2.41 -7.06 0.06
CA ARG A 390 -1.70 -5.89 0.60
C ARG A 390 -2.46 -4.58 0.35
N PRO A 391 -2.72 -3.76 1.39
CA PRO A 391 -3.26 -2.41 1.21
C PRO A 391 -2.42 -1.61 0.22
N PHE A 392 -3.07 -0.97 -0.76
CA PHE A 392 -2.42 -0.01 -1.65
C PHE A 392 -3.06 1.38 -1.50
N PHE A 393 -2.26 2.42 -1.72
CA PHE A 393 -2.70 3.82 -1.63
C PHE A 393 -2.22 4.63 -2.82
N GLN A 394 -3.12 5.43 -3.40
CA GLN A 394 -2.78 6.38 -4.46
C GLN A 394 -2.64 7.79 -3.86
N ARG A 395 -1.63 8.53 -4.33
CA ARG A 395 -1.47 9.97 -4.07
C ARG A 395 -1.01 10.71 -5.31
N ASP A 396 -1.58 11.88 -5.53
CA ASP A 396 -1.25 12.78 -6.63
C ASP A 396 -0.39 13.93 -6.06
N LEU A 397 0.81 14.14 -6.62
CA LEU A 397 1.72 15.25 -6.29
C LEU A 397 1.70 16.26 -7.43
N SER A 398 1.49 17.54 -7.11
CA SER A 398 1.60 18.65 -8.07
C SER A 398 3.02 19.19 -8.06
N ILE A 399 3.63 19.36 -9.24
CA ILE A 399 4.95 19.98 -9.41
C ILE A 399 4.84 21.03 -10.51
N ILE A 400 5.17 22.27 -10.15
CA ILE A 400 5.22 23.42 -11.04
C ILE A 400 6.65 23.54 -11.54
N TYR A 401 6.85 23.55 -12.86
CA TYR A 401 8.17 23.73 -13.46
C TYR A 401 8.35 25.18 -13.90
N PRO A 402 9.20 25.98 -13.23
CA PRO A 402 9.32 27.41 -13.50
C PRO A 402 9.94 27.72 -14.87
N ASN A 403 10.83 26.86 -15.36
CA ASN A 403 11.38 26.91 -16.71
C ASN A 403 10.76 25.81 -17.59
N SER A 404 9.93 26.22 -18.55
CA SER A 404 9.21 25.34 -19.47
C SER A 404 10.14 24.57 -20.42
N GLU A 405 11.25 25.16 -20.85
CA GLU A 405 12.23 24.53 -21.76
C GLU A 405 12.97 23.37 -21.07
N LYS A 406 13.28 23.52 -19.78
CA LYS A 406 13.97 22.50 -18.97
C LYS A 406 13.06 21.43 -18.37
N THR A 407 11.74 21.49 -18.58
CA THR A 407 10.76 20.54 -18.00
C THR A 407 11.20 19.07 -18.17
N ALA A 408 11.60 18.68 -19.39
CA ALA A 408 11.96 17.29 -19.69
C ALA A 408 13.31 16.83 -19.09
N GLU A 409 14.16 17.76 -18.63
CA GLU A 409 15.40 17.44 -17.91
C GLU A 409 15.12 17.32 -16.41
N LEU A 410 14.36 18.27 -15.86
CA LEU A 410 13.91 18.27 -14.46
C LEU A 410 13.02 17.06 -14.17
N GLU A 411 12.18 16.64 -15.12
CA GLU A 411 11.43 15.37 -15.05
C GLU A 411 12.36 14.16 -14.95
N ARG A 412 13.43 14.07 -15.76
CA ARG A 412 14.38 12.94 -15.67
C ARG A 412 15.08 12.88 -14.31
N ILE A 413 15.47 14.03 -13.76
CA ILE A 413 16.06 14.14 -12.42
C ILE A 413 15.03 13.68 -11.38
N LEU A 414 13.79 14.20 -11.43
CA LEU A 414 12.70 13.77 -10.55
C LEU A 414 12.50 12.26 -10.58
N PHE A 415 12.37 11.64 -11.76
CA PHE A 415 12.14 10.19 -11.87
C PHE A 415 13.29 9.36 -11.27
N VAL A 416 14.54 9.83 -11.34
CA VAL A 416 15.69 9.20 -10.66
C VAL A 416 15.61 9.39 -9.14
N LEU A 417 15.41 10.63 -8.67
CA LEU A 417 15.30 10.92 -7.24
C LEU A 417 14.13 10.17 -6.58
N ILE A 418 12.99 10.03 -7.27
CA ILE A 418 11.86 9.22 -6.78
C ILE A 418 12.25 7.74 -6.67
N GLU A 419 13.01 7.21 -7.62
CA GLU A 419 13.47 5.81 -7.57
C GLU A 419 14.48 5.57 -6.42
N GLU A 420 15.39 6.51 -6.18
CA GLU A 420 16.35 6.46 -5.08
C GLU A 420 15.67 6.65 -3.71
N LEU A 421 14.78 7.65 -3.58
CA LEU A 421 14.10 7.98 -2.32
C LEU A 421 13.00 7.00 -1.93
N CYS A 422 12.30 6.38 -2.89
CA CYS A 422 11.14 5.51 -2.61
C CYS A 422 11.48 4.02 -2.78
N GLY A 423 12.51 3.70 -3.57
CA GLY A 423 12.98 2.34 -3.83
C GLY A 423 11.87 1.39 -4.27
N LYS A 424 11.92 0.15 -3.75
CA LYS A 424 10.98 -0.93 -4.07
C LYS A 424 9.56 -0.72 -3.53
N THR A 425 9.32 0.28 -2.66
CA THR A 425 8.01 0.45 -1.97
C THR A 425 6.91 1.00 -2.89
N LEU A 426 7.31 1.60 -4.01
CA LEU A 426 6.46 2.22 -5.02
C LEU A 426 6.18 1.21 -6.15
N VAL A 427 4.90 0.87 -6.39
CA VAL A 427 4.50 -0.10 -7.44
C VAL A 427 4.52 0.55 -8.81
N GLU A 428 4.05 1.80 -8.87
CA GLU A 428 3.96 2.62 -10.06
C GLU A 428 4.14 4.10 -9.69
N PHE A 429 4.84 4.82 -10.56
CA PHE A 429 4.94 6.27 -10.60
C PHE A 429 4.68 6.71 -12.04
N SER A 430 3.64 7.51 -12.26
CA SER A 430 3.17 7.88 -13.60
C SER A 430 2.53 9.27 -13.62
N GLU A 431 2.64 10.00 -14.72
CA GLU A 431 1.99 11.30 -14.86
C GLU A 431 0.49 11.15 -15.16
N VAL A 432 -0.35 11.88 -14.45
CA VAL A 432 -1.78 12.01 -14.73
C VAL A 432 -1.98 13.12 -15.77
N ILE A 433 -1.68 12.80 -17.03
CA ILE A 433 -1.68 13.72 -18.18
C ILE A 433 -3.00 14.52 -18.28
N ASP A 434 -4.14 13.88 -17.99
CA ASP A 434 -5.48 14.49 -18.02
C ASP A 434 -5.68 15.62 -16.97
N LYS A 435 -4.77 15.74 -16.00
CA LYS A 435 -4.76 16.79 -14.95
C LYS A 435 -3.68 17.85 -15.15
N ARG A 436 -3.00 17.88 -16.31
CA ARG A 436 -2.09 18.98 -16.66
C ARG A 436 -2.82 20.32 -16.57
N THR A 437 -2.18 21.26 -15.89
CA THR A 437 -2.70 22.62 -15.66
C THR A 437 -1.54 23.61 -15.78
N ASP A 438 -1.84 24.90 -15.88
CA ASP A 438 -0.84 25.96 -15.78
C ASP A 438 -1.14 26.79 -14.53
N TYR A 439 -0.10 27.10 -13.74
CA TYR A 439 -0.22 27.89 -12.52
C TYR A 439 0.68 29.13 -12.64
N LEU A 440 0.08 30.33 -12.55
CA LEU A 440 0.77 31.62 -12.76
C LEU A 440 1.56 31.71 -14.10
N GLY A 441 1.14 30.96 -15.12
CA GLY A 441 1.81 30.88 -16.42
C GLY A 441 2.95 29.85 -16.50
N GLN A 442 3.22 29.11 -15.43
CA GLN A 442 4.20 28.02 -15.38
C GLN A 442 3.49 26.65 -15.53
N PRO A 443 4.04 25.69 -16.30
CA PRO A 443 3.43 24.38 -16.48
C PRO A 443 3.43 23.56 -15.17
N ASN A 444 2.24 23.15 -14.74
CA ASN A 444 2.01 22.30 -13.58
C ASN A 444 1.68 20.86 -14.02
N ARG A 445 2.53 19.92 -13.61
CA ARG A 445 2.36 18.48 -13.86
C ARG A 445 1.87 17.81 -12.58
N ILE A 446 1.07 16.76 -12.73
CA ILE A 446 0.55 15.98 -11.61
C ILE A 446 0.98 14.52 -11.74
N TYR A 447 1.80 14.04 -10.81
CA TYR A 447 2.31 12.66 -10.81
C TYR A 447 1.60 11.83 -9.76
N ARG A 448 1.15 10.63 -10.13
CA ARG A 448 0.54 9.66 -9.24
C ARG A 448 1.57 8.67 -8.72
N PHE A 449 1.67 8.61 -7.40
CA PHE A 449 2.33 7.54 -6.65
C PHE A 449 1.32 6.43 -6.36
N VAL A 450 1.72 5.17 -6.57
CA VAL A 450 0.96 3.99 -6.14
C VAL A 450 1.76 3.18 -5.12
N TRP A 451 1.49 3.44 -3.85
CA TRP A 451 2.17 2.87 -2.69
C TRP A 451 1.66 1.47 -2.35
N GLN A 452 2.56 0.49 -2.19
CA GLN A 452 2.25 -0.80 -1.57
C GLN A 452 3.54 -1.50 -1.10
N SER A 453 3.69 -1.72 0.22
CA SER A 453 4.73 -2.60 0.77
C SER A 453 4.24 -4.05 0.87
N TRP A 454 5.16 -5.01 0.79
CA TRP A 454 4.90 -6.44 0.95
C TRP A 454 5.20 -6.95 2.38
N ARG A 455 6.03 -6.24 3.16
CA ARG A 455 6.31 -6.53 4.59
C ARG A 455 5.51 -5.69 5.57
N ILE A 456 5.33 -4.41 5.28
CA ILE A 456 4.71 -3.44 6.20
C ILE A 456 3.26 -3.17 5.73
N PRO A 457 2.25 -3.30 6.59
CA PRO A 457 0.88 -3.01 6.22
C PRO A 457 0.69 -1.49 6.15
N LEU A 458 0.64 -0.94 4.93
CA LEU A 458 0.42 0.49 4.74
C LEU A 458 -0.99 0.91 5.18
N PHE A 459 -1.11 2.09 5.79
CA PHE A 459 -2.37 2.70 6.20
C PHE A 459 -2.38 4.22 5.97
N ARG A 460 -3.57 4.83 5.93
CA ARG A 460 -3.79 6.18 5.40
C ARG A 460 -2.94 7.27 6.09
N LYS A 461 -2.71 7.16 7.41
CA LYS A 461 -1.89 8.12 8.17
C LYS A 461 -0.40 7.98 7.84
N LEU A 462 0.14 6.75 7.84
CA LEU A 462 1.53 6.49 7.46
C LEU A 462 1.81 6.93 6.02
N CYS A 463 0.93 6.61 5.07
CA CYS A 463 1.06 7.07 3.68
C CYS A 463 0.93 8.59 3.51
N ASN A 464 0.21 9.31 4.40
CA ASN A 464 0.28 10.76 4.42
C ASN A 464 1.67 11.21 4.89
N SER A 465 2.14 10.69 6.03
CA SER A 465 3.42 11.09 6.66
C SER A 465 4.59 10.91 5.70
N ILE A 466 4.72 9.73 5.10
CA ILE A 466 5.75 9.40 4.10
C ILE A 466 5.65 10.31 2.87
N HIS A 467 4.43 10.65 2.43
CA HIS A 467 4.25 11.51 1.26
C HIS A 467 4.63 12.98 1.52
N GLU A 468 4.44 13.49 2.75
CA GLU A 468 4.96 14.81 3.13
C GLU A 468 6.48 14.76 3.39
N GLU A 469 7.02 13.68 3.97
CA GLU A 469 8.47 13.44 4.12
C GLU A 469 9.17 13.49 2.75
N ILE A 470 8.63 12.81 1.73
CA ILE A 470 9.15 12.85 0.35
C ILE A 470 9.10 14.27 -0.23
N LYS A 471 8.04 15.05 -0.01
CA LYS A 471 7.97 16.43 -0.52
C LYS A 471 9.08 17.30 0.06
N LEU A 472 9.35 17.17 1.36
CA LEU A 472 10.44 17.89 2.01
C LEU A 472 11.79 17.43 1.44
N MET A 473 12.07 16.12 1.45
CA MET A 473 13.32 15.57 0.91
C MET A 473 13.57 15.95 -0.56
N LEU A 474 12.52 15.95 -1.39
CA LEU A 474 12.62 16.43 -2.78
C LEU A 474 12.94 17.92 -2.83
N ASN A 475 12.20 18.75 -2.10
CA ASN A 475 12.40 20.20 -2.08
C ASN A 475 13.82 20.55 -1.63
N ASP A 476 14.30 19.91 -0.57
CA ASP A 476 15.67 20.08 -0.05
C ASP A 476 16.70 19.67 -1.12
N LEU A 477 16.53 18.52 -1.78
CA LEU A 477 17.42 18.06 -2.86
C LEU A 477 17.37 18.95 -4.12
N PHE A 478 16.21 19.50 -4.48
CA PHE A 478 16.08 20.45 -5.60
C PHE A 478 16.75 21.80 -5.29
N ILE A 479 16.76 22.22 -4.02
CA ILE A 479 17.48 23.41 -3.52
C ILE A 479 18.99 23.15 -3.48
N GLU A 480 19.44 22.04 -2.87
CA GLU A 480 20.85 21.65 -2.79
C GLU A 480 21.49 21.50 -4.19
N GLN A 481 20.74 21.01 -5.18
CA GLN A 481 21.20 20.86 -6.57
C GLN A 481 21.14 22.16 -7.39
N CYS A 482 20.72 23.29 -6.80
CA CYS A 482 20.75 24.64 -7.39
C CYS A 482 20.17 24.70 -8.83
N LEU A 483 19.00 24.09 -9.06
CA LEU A 483 18.47 23.86 -10.40
C LEU A 483 17.89 25.10 -11.13
N GLU A 484 18.05 26.30 -10.58
CA GLU A 484 17.81 27.58 -11.28
C GLU A 484 19.10 28.38 -11.50
N MET A 485 19.39 28.66 -12.78
CA MET A 485 20.40 29.59 -13.31
C MET A 485 21.89 29.38 -12.95
N ILE A 486 22.59 28.62 -13.82
CA ILE A 486 23.67 29.14 -14.70
C ILE A 486 23.99 28.09 -15.79
N SER A 487 24.76 28.47 -16.82
CA SER A 487 25.15 27.66 -17.98
C SER A 487 26.35 26.72 -17.72
N ASP A 488 26.37 25.61 -18.48
CA ASP A 488 27.55 24.82 -18.86
C ASP A 488 28.43 24.19 -17.76
N ASN A 489 28.06 22.98 -17.29
CA ASN A 489 28.66 21.71 -17.77
C ASN A 489 28.25 20.48 -16.91
N PHE A 490 27.97 19.34 -17.56
CA PHE A 490 27.69 18.02 -16.96
C PHE A 490 28.97 17.15 -16.94
N PRO A 491 29.14 16.11 -16.08
CA PRO A 491 28.36 14.86 -16.26
C PRO A 491 28.08 13.97 -15.02
N LEU A 492 27.01 13.18 -15.12
CA LEU A 492 26.57 12.14 -14.15
C LEU A 492 27.51 10.90 -14.04
N SER A 493 28.69 10.90 -14.65
CA SER A 493 29.52 9.69 -14.85
C SER A 493 30.46 9.35 -13.68
N ALA A 494 30.56 10.20 -12.66
CA ALA A 494 31.32 9.92 -11.44
C ALA A 494 30.57 8.99 -10.46
N LEU A 495 29.23 9.06 -10.42
CA LEU A 495 28.36 8.54 -9.35
C LEU A 495 28.32 7.01 -9.18
N THR A 496 29.14 6.24 -9.90
CA THR A 496 29.11 4.76 -9.85
C THR A 496 30.49 4.09 -9.76
N LYS A 497 31.57 4.86 -9.54
CA LYS A 497 32.95 4.34 -9.62
C LYS A 497 33.83 4.52 -8.37
N GLN A 498 33.29 5.07 -7.28
CA GLN A 498 34.03 5.29 -6.02
C GLN A 498 33.43 4.55 -4.82
N THR A 499 32.93 3.34 -5.04
CA THR A 499 32.93 2.33 -3.98
C THR A 499 34.38 2.04 -3.56
N SER A 500 34.65 2.12 -2.25
CA SER A 500 35.94 1.87 -1.57
C SER A 500 37.12 2.82 -1.84
N SER A 501 37.42 3.73 -0.88
CA SER A 501 38.73 3.75 -0.16
C SER A 501 38.86 4.90 0.87
N GLN A 502 39.37 4.55 2.06
CA GLN A 502 39.99 5.40 3.11
C GLN A 502 39.11 6.38 3.92
N ILE A 503 39.65 6.82 5.08
CA ILE A 503 38.92 7.32 6.27
C ILE A 503 39.84 8.33 7.04
N GLU A 504 39.29 9.41 7.63
CA GLU A 504 39.50 9.89 9.05
C GLU A 504 39.17 11.40 9.29
N LYS A 505 39.20 11.83 10.57
CA LYS A 505 38.72 13.10 11.19
C LYS A 505 39.91 14.08 11.49
N PRO A 506 39.79 15.29 12.15
CA PRO A 506 38.67 16.00 12.83
C PRO A 506 38.50 17.48 12.33
N SER A 507 38.06 18.55 13.04
CA SER A 507 37.62 18.86 14.44
C SER A 507 36.79 20.17 14.57
N GLU A 508 35.71 20.12 15.38
CA GLU A 508 35.16 21.09 16.37
C GLU A 508 35.16 22.65 16.25
N ALA A 509 34.21 23.23 17.03
CA ALA A 509 34.05 24.62 17.52
C ALA A 509 33.50 25.70 16.54
N SER A 510 32.62 26.64 16.94
CA SER A 510 31.81 26.78 18.19
C SER A 510 30.77 27.91 18.09
N LYS A 511 29.67 27.81 18.89
CA LYS A 511 28.76 28.91 19.34
C LYS A 511 27.84 29.53 18.26
N GLU A 512 26.57 29.88 18.49
CA GLU A 512 25.83 30.48 19.63
C GLU A 512 26.19 31.92 19.98
N ASP A 513 25.37 32.88 19.57
CA ASP A 513 25.06 34.08 20.38
C ASP A 513 23.70 34.65 19.95
N ASP A 514 22.87 35.01 20.94
CA ASP A 514 21.54 35.60 20.75
C ASP A 514 21.64 37.14 20.84
N PHE A 515 21.00 37.87 19.92
CA PHE A 515 21.38 39.26 19.62
C PHE A 515 20.36 40.29 20.15
N ASP A 516 20.23 40.38 21.47
CA ASP A 516 19.50 41.47 22.12
C ASP A 516 20.31 42.79 22.07
N LEU A 517 19.65 43.86 21.64
CA LEU A 517 20.30 45.11 21.20
C LEU A 517 20.11 46.29 22.17
N PHE A 518 19.40 46.14 23.28
CA PHE A 518 19.11 47.24 24.21
C PHE A 518 19.26 46.88 25.69
N GLY A 519 20.52 46.67 26.12
CA GLY A 519 20.90 46.58 27.53
C GLY A 519 21.17 47.95 28.19
N SER A 520 21.11 47.96 29.53
CA SER A 520 21.29 49.11 30.46
C SER A 520 20.13 50.14 30.48
N SER A 521 19.68 50.66 31.63
CA SER A 521 20.13 50.43 33.01
C SER A 521 18.98 50.55 34.04
N ASP A 522 19.28 50.05 35.24
CA ASP A 522 18.72 50.32 36.57
C ASP A 522 17.75 49.29 37.19
N GLU A 523 17.94 49.13 38.50
CA GLU A 523 17.35 48.10 39.36
C GLU A 523 16.12 48.64 40.12
N GLU A 524 15.56 47.78 40.97
CA GLU A 524 14.47 48.03 41.95
C GLU A 524 13.02 48.14 41.41
N GLU A 525 12.17 47.34 42.06
CA GLU A 525 10.70 47.24 42.09
C GLU A 525 9.82 47.63 40.87
N ASP A 526 9.03 46.65 40.39
CA ASP A 526 7.56 46.79 40.26
C ASP A 526 6.93 45.49 39.71
N THR A 527 6.17 44.78 40.54
CA THR A 527 5.26 43.73 40.05
C THR A 527 4.13 44.31 39.19
N GLU A 528 3.82 45.60 39.34
CA GLU A 528 2.75 46.28 38.60
C GLU A 528 3.13 46.56 37.14
N LYS A 529 4.42 46.79 36.84
CA LYS A 529 4.92 46.95 35.47
C LYS A 529 4.67 45.68 34.63
N GLU A 530 4.80 44.49 35.22
CA GLU A 530 4.47 43.23 34.54
C GLU A 530 2.95 43.06 34.32
N ARG A 531 2.12 43.43 35.30
CA ARG A 531 0.65 43.44 35.12
C ARG A 531 0.23 44.35 33.98
N ILE A 532 0.77 45.57 33.93
CA ILE A 532 0.51 46.53 32.85
C ILE A 532 1.03 46.00 31.50
N LYS A 533 2.17 45.30 31.46
CA LYS A 533 2.68 44.63 30.25
C LYS A 533 1.75 43.52 29.78
N GLN A 534 1.29 42.64 30.66
CA GLN A 534 0.31 41.59 30.34
C GLN A 534 -1.05 42.15 29.91
N GLU A 535 -1.53 43.22 30.55
CA GLU A 535 -2.81 43.84 30.24
C GLU A 535 -2.75 44.60 28.90
N ARG A 536 -1.63 45.27 28.59
CA ARG A 536 -1.36 45.81 27.25
C ARG A 536 -1.27 44.71 26.19
N LEU A 537 -0.63 43.57 26.49
CA LEU A 537 -0.58 42.42 25.58
C LEU A 537 -1.97 41.81 25.32
N LYS A 538 -2.81 41.68 26.35
CA LYS A 538 -4.22 41.26 26.21
C LYS A 538 -5.03 42.27 25.41
N ALA A 539 -4.90 43.56 25.69
CA ALA A 539 -5.54 44.62 24.91
C ALA A 539 -5.05 44.66 23.44
N TYR A 540 -3.81 44.26 23.15
CA TYR A 540 -3.30 44.08 21.78
C TYR A 540 -3.84 42.81 21.12
N ALA A 541 -4.00 41.71 21.86
CA ALA A 541 -4.63 40.48 21.36
C ALA A 541 -6.12 40.73 21.02
N GLU A 542 -6.87 41.39 21.90
CA GLU A 542 -8.26 41.79 21.64
C GLU A 542 -8.38 42.79 20.48
N LYS A 543 -7.41 43.71 20.31
CA LYS A 543 -7.38 44.62 19.15
C LYS A 543 -6.92 43.95 17.85
N LYS A 544 -6.18 42.83 17.91
CA LYS A 544 -6.00 41.93 16.76
C LYS A 544 -7.32 41.21 16.44
N ALA A 545 -7.96 40.58 17.44
CA ALA A 545 -9.22 39.85 17.27
C ALA A 545 -10.41 40.73 16.84
N LYS A 546 -10.33 42.05 17.03
CA LYS A 546 -11.31 43.04 16.53
C LYS A 546 -10.99 43.62 15.15
N LYS A 547 -9.94 43.14 14.47
CA LYS A 547 -9.85 43.30 13.01
C LYS A 547 -10.73 42.22 12.37
N PRO A 548 -11.64 42.57 11.43
CA PRO A 548 -12.29 41.57 10.62
C PRO A 548 -11.26 40.99 9.64
N GLU A 549 -10.67 39.85 10.01
CA GLU A 549 -10.05 38.96 9.03
C GLU A 549 -11.13 38.51 8.03
N CYS A 550 -10.73 38.18 6.80
CA CYS A 550 -11.67 37.78 5.77
C CYS A 550 -12.19 36.36 6.07
N ILE A 551 -13.21 36.26 6.92
CA ILE A 551 -13.86 34.99 7.27
C ILE A 551 -14.53 34.45 6.00
N ALA A 552 -13.84 33.54 5.32
CA ALA A 552 -14.41 32.79 4.19
C ALA A 552 -15.61 31.98 4.70
N LYS A 553 -16.74 32.09 3.99
CA LYS A 553 -17.95 31.32 4.32
C LYS A 553 -18.32 30.43 3.15
N SER A 554 -19.05 29.36 3.45
CA SER A 554 -19.62 28.48 2.45
C SER A 554 -21.12 28.35 2.66
N SER A 555 -21.88 28.60 1.60
CA SER A 555 -23.31 28.34 1.48
C SER A 555 -23.50 26.95 0.87
N ILE A 556 -24.07 26.03 1.65
CA ILE A 556 -24.16 24.61 1.33
C ILE A 556 -25.64 24.23 1.27
N ILE A 557 -25.99 23.43 0.27
CA ILE A 557 -27.33 22.83 0.13
C ILE A 557 -27.21 21.34 0.42
N LEU A 558 -27.88 20.90 1.49
CA LEU A 558 -27.87 19.53 1.99
C LEU A 558 -29.23 18.86 1.72
N ASP A 559 -29.21 17.68 1.12
CA ASP A 559 -30.38 16.83 0.95
C ASP A 559 -30.39 15.76 2.05
N VAL A 560 -31.36 15.84 2.95
CA VAL A 560 -31.58 14.89 4.05
C VAL A 560 -32.67 13.89 3.64
N LYS A 561 -32.32 12.61 3.57
CA LYS A 561 -33.20 11.54 3.06
C LYS A 561 -33.86 10.78 4.21
N PRO A 562 -35.21 10.64 4.23
CA PRO A 562 -35.91 9.80 5.21
C PRO A 562 -35.65 8.30 4.98
N TRP A 563 -36.06 7.49 5.95
CA TRP A 563 -36.11 6.03 5.80
C TRP A 563 -37.28 5.54 4.93
N ASP A 564 -38.45 6.17 5.04
CA ASP A 564 -39.68 5.76 4.34
C ASP A 564 -40.69 6.93 4.20
N ASP A 565 -41.73 6.77 3.38
CA ASP A 565 -42.75 7.81 3.11
C ASP A 565 -43.64 8.17 4.31
N THR A 566 -43.66 7.32 5.34
CA THR A 566 -44.35 7.49 6.63
C THR A 566 -43.61 8.37 7.65
N THR A 567 -42.40 8.86 7.33
CA THR A 567 -41.56 9.67 8.25
C THR A 567 -42.10 11.11 8.38
N ASP A 568 -42.21 11.66 9.60
CA ASP A 568 -42.60 13.07 9.78
C ASP A 568 -41.44 14.02 9.42
N MET A 569 -41.59 14.67 8.26
CA MET A 569 -40.63 15.63 7.72
C MET A 569 -40.55 16.93 8.55
N GLN A 570 -41.59 17.31 9.29
CA GLN A 570 -41.58 18.50 10.16
C GLN A 570 -40.80 18.25 11.46
N GLU A 571 -40.86 17.03 12.00
CA GLU A 571 -40.02 16.66 13.15
C GLU A 571 -38.56 16.52 12.73
N MET A 572 -38.30 15.95 11.55
CA MET A 572 -36.95 15.92 10.97
C MET A 572 -36.36 17.33 10.81
N GLU A 573 -37.10 18.31 10.25
CA GLU A 573 -36.59 19.69 10.11
C GLU A 573 -36.30 20.34 11.47
N LYS A 574 -37.16 20.13 12.48
CA LYS A 574 -36.92 20.61 13.86
C LYS A 574 -35.65 20.00 14.47
N LEU A 575 -35.40 18.71 14.23
CA LEU A 575 -34.21 18.02 14.73
C LEU A 575 -32.92 18.53 14.06
N VAL A 576 -32.94 18.78 12.74
CA VAL A 576 -31.79 19.39 12.04
C VAL A 576 -31.52 20.82 12.54
N ARG A 577 -32.57 21.66 12.63
CA ARG A 577 -32.44 23.06 13.11
C ARG A 577 -32.00 23.18 14.58
N LYS A 578 -32.13 22.12 15.38
CA LYS A 578 -31.67 22.06 16.78
C LYS A 578 -30.15 21.93 16.91
N ILE A 579 -29.42 21.67 15.82
CA ILE A 579 -27.96 21.61 15.82
C ILE A 579 -27.40 23.05 15.80
N GLU A 580 -26.96 23.52 16.96
CA GLU A 580 -26.30 24.82 17.14
C GLU A 580 -24.78 24.66 17.23
N LYS A 581 -24.04 25.46 16.46
CA LYS A 581 -22.56 25.53 16.44
C LYS A 581 -22.14 26.99 16.20
N ASP A 582 -21.03 27.43 16.81
CA ASP A 582 -20.44 28.73 16.45
C ASP A 582 -20.02 28.72 14.97
N GLY A 583 -20.39 29.76 14.24
CA GLY A 583 -20.19 29.85 12.78
C GLY A 583 -21.16 29.04 11.92
N LEU A 584 -22.24 28.46 12.46
CA LEU A 584 -23.30 27.78 11.69
C LEU A 584 -24.61 28.60 11.67
N VAL A 585 -25.19 28.81 10.48
CA VAL A 585 -26.50 29.47 10.32
C VAL A 585 -27.40 28.64 9.40
N TRP A 586 -28.57 28.25 9.89
CA TRP A 586 -29.60 27.53 9.12
C TRP A 586 -30.47 28.48 8.29
N GLY A 587 -30.56 28.21 6.99
CA GLY A 587 -31.35 28.98 6.03
C GLY A 587 -32.74 28.39 5.77
N GLY A 588 -33.27 28.64 4.57
CA GLY A 588 -34.53 28.07 4.11
C GLY A 588 -34.45 26.55 3.87
N ALA A 589 -35.59 25.88 3.99
CA ALA A 589 -35.76 24.46 3.67
C ALA A 589 -36.90 24.26 2.66
N LYS A 590 -36.84 23.17 1.89
CA LYS A 590 -37.82 22.79 0.87
C LYS A 590 -37.93 21.28 0.78
N LEU A 591 -39.14 20.77 0.64
CA LEU A 591 -39.37 19.35 0.34
C LEU A 591 -39.36 19.12 -1.19
N ILE A 592 -38.56 18.16 -1.64
CA ILE A 592 -38.47 17.76 -3.06
C ILE A 592 -38.95 16.30 -3.18
N PRO A 593 -39.97 16.00 -4.02
CA PRO A 593 -40.40 14.63 -4.27
C PRO A 593 -39.33 13.89 -5.11
N LEU A 594 -38.93 12.70 -4.68
CA LEU A 594 -37.94 11.88 -5.39
C LEU A 594 -38.63 10.82 -6.26
N ALA A 595 -39.26 9.84 -5.62
CA ALA A 595 -40.07 8.78 -6.24
C ALA A 595 -40.91 8.08 -5.15
N TYR A 596 -41.93 7.31 -5.56
CA TYR A 596 -42.69 6.40 -4.67
C TYR A 596 -43.18 7.04 -3.35
N GLY A 597 -43.70 8.27 -3.39
CA GLY A 597 -44.20 9.00 -2.21
C GLY A 597 -43.11 9.69 -1.38
N ILE A 598 -41.87 9.19 -1.41
CA ILE A 598 -40.73 9.70 -0.65
C ILE A 598 -40.36 11.13 -1.07
N LYS A 599 -40.21 12.00 -0.06
CA LYS A 599 -39.77 13.40 -0.20
C LYS A 599 -38.43 13.58 0.53
N VAL A 600 -37.50 14.27 -0.11
CA VAL A 600 -36.20 14.65 0.47
C VAL A 600 -36.33 16.04 1.07
N LEU A 601 -35.73 16.25 2.25
CA LEU A 601 -35.64 17.56 2.89
C LEU A 601 -34.37 18.26 2.42
N GLN A 602 -34.51 19.19 1.49
CA GLN A 602 -33.42 20.06 1.04
C GLN A 602 -33.33 21.26 1.98
N ILE A 603 -32.21 21.44 2.67
CA ILE A 603 -31.97 22.57 3.59
C ILE A 603 -30.68 23.30 3.23
N ILE A 604 -30.72 24.63 3.29
CA ILE A 604 -29.55 25.49 3.09
C ILE A 604 -28.91 25.77 4.46
N CYS A 605 -27.59 25.71 4.55
CA CYS A 605 -26.83 26.27 5.68
C CYS A 605 -25.68 27.16 5.19
N VAL A 606 -25.28 28.11 6.03
CA VAL A 606 -24.06 28.90 5.86
C VAL A 606 -23.11 28.54 7.00
N VAL A 607 -21.87 28.21 6.65
CA VAL A 607 -20.81 27.83 7.59
C VAL A 607 -19.60 28.76 7.47
N GLU A 608 -18.89 28.96 8.58
CA GLU A 608 -17.56 29.58 8.60
C GLU A 608 -16.49 28.49 8.42
N ASP A 609 -15.79 28.46 7.27
CA ASP A 609 -14.88 27.39 6.84
C ASP A 609 -13.79 27.06 7.89
N ALA A 610 -13.38 28.06 8.68
CA ALA A 610 -12.33 27.93 9.70
C ALA A 610 -12.81 27.33 11.04
N LYS A 611 -14.12 27.14 11.24
CA LYS A 611 -14.72 26.63 12.49
C LYS A 611 -15.54 25.37 12.31
N VAL A 612 -16.29 25.26 11.21
CA VAL A 612 -17.31 24.23 11.02
C VAL A 612 -16.93 23.31 9.87
N SER A 613 -16.37 22.15 10.20
CA SER A 613 -16.22 21.03 9.27
C SER A 613 -17.60 20.59 8.74
N VAL A 614 -17.68 20.40 7.42
CA VAL A 614 -18.90 19.98 6.71
C VAL A 614 -19.20 18.50 6.96
N ASP A 615 -18.15 17.67 7.04
CA ASP A 615 -18.28 16.23 7.34
C ASP A 615 -18.82 16.04 8.78
N ASP A 616 -18.28 16.81 9.74
CA ASP A 616 -18.76 16.84 11.14
C ASP A 616 -20.22 17.30 11.26
N LEU A 617 -20.71 18.11 10.32
CA LEU A 617 -22.11 18.53 10.29
C LEU A 617 -23.01 17.38 9.81
N MET A 618 -22.59 16.64 8.78
CA MET A 618 -23.35 15.48 8.25
C MET A 618 -23.41 14.32 9.23
N ASP A 619 -22.30 14.00 9.89
CA ASP A 619 -22.29 12.96 10.92
C ASP A 619 -23.18 13.39 12.10
N GLN A 620 -23.18 14.66 12.52
CA GLN A 620 -24.11 15.14 13.56
C GLN A 620 -25.59 15.11 13.17
N ILE A 621 -25.94 15.40 11.91
CA ILE A 621 -27.32 15.24 11.40
C ILE A 621 -27.71 13.74 11.41
N THR A 622 -26.79 12.87 11.00
CA THR A 622 -27.03 11.42 10.90
C THR A 622 -27.12 10.75 12.28
N GLU A 623 -26.31 11.19 13.25
CA GLU A 623 -26.31 10.67 14.62
C GLU A 623 -27.38 11.31 15.51
N GLY A 624 -27.82 12.54 15.21
CA GLY A 624 -28.83 13.27 15.99
C GLY A 624 -30.27 12.84 15.73
N ALA A 625 -30.55 12.21 14.57
CA ALA A 625 -31.89 11.77 14.17
C ALA A 625 -31.89 10.38 13.47
N PRO A 626 -31.27 9.34 14.06
CA PRO A 626 -30.95 8.08 13.35
C PRO A 626 -32.18 7.28 12.92
N ASP A 627 -33.30 7.41 13.64
CA ASP A 627 -34.57 6.75 13.32
C ASP A 627 -35.35 7.46 12.18
N HIS A 628 -34.96 8.70 11.84
CA HIS A 628 -35.62 9.53 10.83
C HIS A 628 -34.76 9.73 9.57
N VAL A 629 -33.43 9.80 9.71
CA VAL A 629 -32.48 10.09 8.63
C VAL A 629 -31.76 8.82 8.18
N GLN A 630 -31.86 8.51 6.89
CA GLN A 630 -31.12 7.43 6.22
C GLN A 630 -29.72 7.89 5.79
N SER A 631 -29.62 9.06 5.17
CA SER A 631 -28.37 9.69 4.75
C SER A 631 -28.53 11.21 4.55
N VAL A 632 -27.40 11.90 4.47
CA VAL A 632 -27.28 13.31 4.08
C VAL A 632 -26.30 13.39 2.90
N ASP A 633 -26.66 14.14 1.87
CA ASP A 633 -25.82 14.34 0.67
C ASP A 633 -25.65 15.84 0.36
N ILE A 634 -24.52 16.25 -0.22
CA ILE A 634 -24.34 17.61 -0.76
C ILE A 634 -25.02 17.69 -2.13
N VAL A 635 -25.89 18.69 -2.32
CA VAL A 635 -26.44 19.05 -3.64
C VAL A 635 -25.63 20.16 -4.29
N ALA A 636 -25.25 21.18 -3.52
CA ALA A 636 -24.45 22.30 -3.99
C ALA A 636 -23.57 22.87 -2.86
N PHE A 637 -22.42 23.40 -3.24
CA PHE A 637 -21.46 24.02 -2.35
C PHE A 637 -20.93 25.30 -3.03
N ASN A 638 -21.23 26.46 -2.45
CA ASN A 638 -20.88 27.77 -3.00
C ASN A 638 -20.09 28.57 -1.96
N LYS A 639 -18.87 29.00 -2.28
CA LYS A 639 -18.10 29.92 -1.42
C LYS A 639 -18.63 31.36 -1.55
N ILE A 640 -18.64 32.10 -0.44
CA ILE A 640 -19.20 33.45 -0.27
C ILE A 640 -18.36 34.30 0.69
#